data_AF-Z9JX68-F1
#
_entry.id   AF-Z9JX68-F1
#
_cell.length_a   1.000
_cell.length_b   1.000
_cell.length_c   1.000
_cell.angle_alpha   90.00
_cell.angle_beta   90.00
_cell.angle_gamma   90.00
#
_symmetry.space_group_name_H-M   'P 1'
#
loop_
_entity.id
_entity.type
_entity.pdbx_description
1 polymer ?
#
loop_
_entity_poly.entity_id
_entity_poly.type
_entity_poly.pdbx_seq_one_letter_code
_entity_poly.pdbx_strand_id
1 'polypeptide(L)'
;MGGSVTKRLRLAVATSLMALVLSSCSVFSSMATPDPRDDVPTLEVAWRVEGEVPIIPFDGAGTPESTSATSGDRYFATYHGDGMTSGVQAVDLTSGETLWKTGTNLLCGLSEPSASGILVAWQSSQREGSDCDAVTALSADTGETLWTQQVEDPVHRGGLGPKSVAATDRTVTVPTACGILRLDAATGEELGRLPDSPCGDELASGTGAITTGELIIVPGAEALTAFDAASGEEVWRTPGTALEIDEVRSHDPLVLDMTVDGVPGIREVDVSTGEIGPLIGRPLPRIHSGDFPIAQPGGDEIVGSYENLIGGIDGTYGSSLRAWDRASGEETFVWHTAGDELIGVDETGAYLGRTIDTDSRGGYAYWVMHRPPGGEVESVGWIDDQVLEFMKVDDLLLVHGWADPGDDSGLQGAITTAYRLPEQGTEVEPPAPKSAAAPIAWADDDVRTDPTVDLCAQVAPETLRELGIGDAADRPAPLGCAWEGGGVYLSAGATAFAPGTTDPVTGEEGERRSGAERARTAFEGLRSDGAYSEVAGLGDEAIVVTSETVGAPAHDELRTPPVSSAAVELVVREGNLVVAISVGSGETPSMFTSPPESLLPVSGARLEQIAIRAADDVLVAAGAGPLDAPAVEGPTGVPDVCGTITVEGLDAAPDALASGTDPRVSACLWQGDDEVARSGFVYAAAYEAGPGPLSGMTAADRAAAVYGTSRGEPLQIDGADEAHLELSPRSWQGSARVVARSGDVVVIAQVRTEEDEDTPDAEDRALEHSRAEATRIAEELLAAR
;
A
#
# COMPACT_ATOMS: atom_id res chain seq x y z
N MET A 1 -89.73 27.10 -26.18
CA MET A 1 -89.21 25.72 -26.19
C MET A 1 -87.78 25.75 -26.73
N GLY A 2 -86.75 25.83 -25.88
CA GLY A 2 -85.37 26.05 -26.36
C GLY A 2 -84.29 26.02 -25.28
N GLY A 3 -84.50 25.28 -24.18
CA GLY A 3 -83.54 25.27 -23.05
C GLY A 3 -83.16 23.87 -22.53
N SER A 4 -83.71 22.80 -23.10
CA SER A 4 -83.53 21.44 -22.56
C SER A 4 -82.46 20.62 -23.29
N VAL A 5 -82.18 20.91 -24.55
CA VAL A 5 -81.26 20.11 -25.38
C VAL A 5 -79.80 20.42 -25.04
N THR A 6 -79.44 21.67 -24.76
CA THR A 6 -78.06 22.08 -24.46
C THR A 6 -77.54 21.59 -23.11
N LYS A 7 -78.41 21.41 -22.09
CA LYS A 7 -77.99 20.85 -20.81
C LYS A 7 -77.73 19.33 -20.87
N ARG A 8 -78.51 18.59 -21.67
CA ARG A 8 -78.31 17.14 -21.84
C ARG A 8 -77.07 16.84 -22.68
N LEU A 9 -76.76 17.66 -23.69
CA LEU A 9 -75.54 17.49 -24.50
C LEU A 9 -74.27 17.80 -23.69
N ARG A 10 -74.27 18.85 -22.85
CA ARG A 10 -73.11 19.17 -22.00
C ARG A 10 -72.85 18.12 -20.91
N LEU A 11 -73.89 17.53 -20.34
CA LEU A 11 -73.73 16.46 -19.36
C LEU A 11 -73.18 15.19 -20.02
N ALA A 12 -73.70 14.79 -21.19
CA ALA A 12 -73.20 13.63 -21.91
C ALA A 12 -71.73 13.78 -22.35
N VAL A 13 -71.34 14.97 -22.85
CA VAL A 13 -69.94 15.24 -23.24
C VAL A 13 -69.02 15.26 -22.01
N ALA A 14 -69.44 15.84 -20.88
CA ALA A 14 -68.67 15.83 -19.65
C ALA A 14 -68.50 14.42 -19.07
N THR A 15 -69.54 13.59 -19.08
CA THR A 15 -69.46 12.20 -18.60
C THR A 15 -68.61 11.32 -19.54
N SER A 16 -68.66 11.53 -20.86
CA SER A 16 -67.78 10.84 -21.80
C SER A 16 -66.32 11.27 -21.69
N LEU A 17 -66.03 12.55 -21.45
CA LEU A 17 -64.65 13.02 -21.18
C LEU A 17 -64.11 12.50 -19.84
N MET A 18 -64.93 12.44 -18.78
CA MET A 18 -64.53 11.87 -17.49
C MET A 18 -64.30 10.36 -17.57
N ALA A 19 -65.11 9.62 -18.35
CA ALA A 19 -64.91 8.19 -18.58
C ALA A 19 -63.65 7.90 -19.42
N LEU A 20 -63.33 8.75 -20.40
CA LEU A 20 -62.07 8.65 -21.14
C LEU A 20 -60.86 8.93 -20.25
N VAL A 21 -60.90 9.98 -19.42
CA VAL A 21 -59.82 10.32 -18.46
C VAL A 21 -59.63 9.22 -17.40
N LEU A 22 -60.72 8.64 -16.87
CA LEU A 22 -60.64 7.54 -15.90
C LEU A 22 -60.20 6.21 -16.53
N SER A 23 -60.49 5.97 -17.83
CA SER A 23 -59.99 4.79 -18.55
C SER A 23 -58.53 4.91 -18.97
N SER A 24 -58.00 6.12 -19.13
CA SER A 24 -56.56 6.35 -19.37
C SER A 24 -55.71 6.33 -18.09
N CYS A 25 -56.32 6.42 -16.90
CA CYS A 25 -55.61 6.28 -15.62
C CYS A 25 -55.52 4.83 -15.11
N SER A 26 -56.21 3.87 -15.74
CA SER A 26 -56.22 2.45 -15.32
C SER A 26 -55.30 1.55 -16.17
N VAL A 27 -54.58 2.11 -17.15
CA VAL A 27 -53.58 1.38 -17.95
C VAL A 27 -52.14 1.71 -17.53
N PHE A 28 -51.96 2.68 -16.62
CA PHE A 28 -50.74 2.78 -15.81
C PHE A 28 -50.92 1.93 -14.55
N SER A 29 -51.32 0.66 -14.71
CA SER A 29 -50.76 -0.35 -13.82
C SER A 29 -49.27 -0.25 -14.06
N SER A 30 -48.57 0.35 -13.09
CA SER A 30 -47.13 0.39 -13.00
C SER A 30 -46.59 -0.92 -13.56
N MET A 31 -46.00 -0.88 -14.76
CA MET A 31 -45.07 -1.92 -15.16
C MET A 31 -43.92 -1.73 -14.18
N ALA A 32 -44.06 -2.34 -12.99
CA ALA A 32 -42.96 -2.51 -12.08
C ALA A 32 -41.88 -3.14 -12.96
N THR A 33 -40.75 -2.45 -13.07
CA THR A 33 -39.56 -3.03 -13.66
C THR A 33 -39.41 -4.40 -13.00
N PRO A 34 -39.36 -5.51 -13.75
CA PRO A 34 -39.18 -6.83 -13.16
C PRO A 34 -38.00 -6.75 -12.20
N ASP A 35 -38.18 -7.29 -11.00
CA ASP A 35 -37.10 -7.35 -10.04
C ASP A 35 -36.08 -8.35 -10.59
N PRO A 36 -34.82 -7.96 -10.85
CA PRO A 36 -33.83 -8.89 -11.38
C PRO A 36 -33.61 -10.11 -10.48
N ARG A 37 -33.96 -10.01 -9.19
CA ARG A 37 -33.97 -11.14 -8.24
C ARG A 37 -35.02 -12.21 -8.56
N ASP A 38 -36.04 -11.91 -9.36
CA ASP A 38 -37.02 -12.91 -9.81
C ASP A 38 -36.44 -13.86 -10.86
N ASP A 39 -35.37 -13.46 -11.55
CA ASP A 39 -34.73 -14.23 -12.63
C ASP A 39 -33.53 -15.08 -12.16
N VAL A 40 -33.08 -14.91 -10.91
CA VAL A 40 -31.94 -15.61 -10.31
C VAL A 40 -32.32 -16.15 -8.92
N PRO A 41 -32.02 -17.41 -8.59
CA PRO A 41 -32.45 -17.99 -7.32
C PRO A 41 -31.77 -17.33 -6.12
N THR A 42 -32.49 -17.23 -5.00
CA THR A 42 -31.85 -16.99 -3.70
C THR A 42 -30.94 -18.18 -3.38
N LEU A 43 -29.72 -17.94 -2.91
CA LEU A 43 -28.80 -19.01 -2.53
C LEU A 43 -29.38 -19.83 -1.37
N GLU A 44 -29.24 -21.14 -1.46
CA GLU A 44 -29.73 -22.07 -0.45
C GLU A 44 -28.87 -21.95 0.81
N VAL A 45 -29.49 -21.62 1.95
CA VAL A 45 -28.83 -21.69 3.26
C VAL A 45 -28.59 -23.16 3.57
N ALA A 46 -27.34 -23.59 3.56
CA ALA A 46 -26.93 -24.92 3.97
C ALA A 46 -27.09 -25.08 5.49
N TRP A 47 -26.58 -24.10 6.24
CA TRP A 47 -26.68 -24.06 7.70
C TRP A 47 -26.39 -22.66 8.25
N ARG A 48 -26.71 -22.48 9.53
CA ARG A 48 -26.41 -21.26 10.31
C ARG A 48 -25.83 -21.64 11.65
N VAL A 49 -24.78 -20.93 12.07
CA VAL A 49 -24.20 -21.03 13.40
C VAL A 49 -24.25 -19.65 14.03
N GLU A 50 -24.92 -19.56 15.18
CA GLU A 50 -24.88 -18.37 16.02
C GLU A 50 -23.49 -18.27 16.66
N GLY A 51 -22.71 -17.29 16.22
CA GLY A 51 -21.47 -16.90 16.86
C GLY A 51 -21.75 -15.88 17.96
N GLU A 52 -21.19 -16.08 19.13
CA GLU A 52 -20.96 -14.95 20.04
C GLU A 52 -19.73 -14.24 19.47
N VAL A 53 -19.91 -13.26 18.60
CA VAL A 53 -18.81 -12.45 18.06
C VAL A 53 -19.22 -10.99 18.21
N PRO A 54 -18.72 -10.25 19.22
CA PRO A 54 -18.64 -8.81 19.12
C PRO A 54 -17.53 -8.51 18.12
N ILE A 55 -17.92 -8.08 16.93
CA ILE A 55 -17.03 -7.30 16.07
C ILE A 55 -16.63 -6.10 16.92
N ILE A 56 -15.36 -6.04 17.36
CA ILE A 56 -14.89 -4.91 18.14
C ILE A 56 -15.06 -3.68 17.23
N PRO A 57 -15.83 -2.66 17.64
CA PRO A 57 -16.06 -1.50 16.80
C PRO A 57 -14.73 -0.77 16.60
N PHE A 58 -14.21 -0.81 15.37
CA PHE A 58 -13.60 0.28 14.60
C PHE A 58 -12.76 1.36 15.32
N ASP A 59 -12.07 1.08 16.42
CA ASP A 59 -11.13 2.02 17.06
C ASP A 59 -9.73 1.93 16.43
N GLY A 60 -9.64 2.02 15.09
CA GLY A 60 -8.42 2.33 14.32
C GLY A 60 -7.21 1.37 14.42
N ALA A 61 -7.20 0.43 15.35
CA ALA A 61 -6.30 -0.71 15.37
C ALA A 61 -6.95 -1.79 14.50
N GLY A 62 -6.28 -2.15 13.40
CA GLY A 62 -6.81 -3.06 12.36
C GLY A 62 -7.66 -4.19 12.93
N THR A 63 -8.78 -4.47 12.26
CA THR A 63 -9.62 -5.63 12.56
C THR A 63 -8.70 -6.84 12.73
N PRO A 64 -8.84 -7.64 13.81
CA PRO A 64 -8.16 -8.93 13.83
C PRO A 64 -8.53 -9.63 12.53
N GLU A 65 -7.52 -9.89 11.69
CA GLU A 65 -7.62 -10.81 10.57
C GLU A 65 -8.49 -11.99 11.03
N SER A 66 -9.56 -12.29 10.29
CA SER A 66 -10.48 -13.36 10.64
C SER A 66 -9.71 -14.67 10.61
N THR A 67 -9.19 -15.05 11.78
CA THR A 67 -8.31 -16.19 12.01
C THR A 67 -9.14 -17.46 11.94
N SER A 68 -9.44 -17.86 10.71
CA SER A 68 -10.19 -19.05 10.40
C SER A 68 -9.34 -19.99 9.56
N ALA A 69 -9.64 -21.28 9.65
CA ALA A 69 -8.97 -22.32 8.89
C ALA A 69 -10.01 -23.36 8.47
N THR A 70 -9.72 -24.09 7.40
CA THR A 70 -10.55 -25.20 6.95
C THR A 70 -9.71 -26.46 6.84
N SER A 71 -10.32 -27.61 7.09
CA SER A 71 -9.66 -28.90 6.86
C SER A 71 -10.71 -30.00 6.72
N GLY A 72 -10.79 -30.58 5.53
CA GLY A 72 -11.78 -31.60 5.22
C GLY A 72 -13.21 -31.08 5.46
N ASP A 73 -13.96 -31.74 6.34
CA ASP A 73 -15.34 -31.41 6.66
C ASP A 73 -15.50 -30.40 7.81
N ARG A 74 -14.44 -29.67 8.18
CA ARG A 74 -14.45 -28.75 9.32
C ARG A 74 -14.00 -27.34 8.97
N TYR A 75 -14.71 -26.39 9.57
CA TYR A 75 -14.38 -24.98 9.63
C TYR A 75 -13.99 -24.63 11.07
N PHE A 76 -12.78 -24.12 11.24
CA PHE A 76 -12.28 -23.62 12.51
C PHE A 76 -12.37 -22.11 12.49
N ALA A 77 -13.05 -21.54 13.47
CA ALA A 77 -13.24 -20.11 13.56
C ALA A 77 -12.98 -19.62 14.97
N THR A 78 -12.64 -18.35 15.08
CA THR A 78 -12.65 -17.68 16.37
C THR A 78 -14.09 -17.47 16.83
N TYR A 79 -14.29 -17.52 18.15
CA TYR A 79 -15.51 -17.04 18.77
C TYR A 79 -15.15 -16.20 20.00
N HIS A 80 -16.04 -15.32 20.41
CA HIS A 80 -15.87 -14.46 21.57
C HIS A 80 -16.99 -14.73 22.58
N GLY A 81 -16.66 -15.47 23.63
CA GLY A 81 -17.60 -15.76 24.71
C GLY A 81 -18.02 -14.54 25.53
N ASP A 82 -18.98 -14.76 26.43
CA ASP A 82 -19.41 -13.81 27.45
C ASP A 82 -18.22 -13.13 28.18
N GLY A 83 -18.03 -11.84 27.91
CA GLY A 83 -17.07 -11.00 28.62
C GLY A 83 -15.62 -11.14 28.14
N MET A 84 -15.33 -10.72 26.90
CA MET A 84 -13.98 -10.53 26.32
C MET A 84 -13.07 -11.77 26.25
N THR A 85 -13.56 -12.96 26.57
CA THR A 85 -12.81 -14.19 26.32
C THR A 85 -12.95 -14.55 24.86
N SER A 86 -11.84 -14.79 24.16
CA SER A 86 -11.89 -15.36 22.82
C SER A 86 -11.79 -16.88 22.91
N GLY A 87 -11.92 -17.57 21.80
CA GLY A 87 -11.85 -19.03 21.75
C GLY A 87 -11.79 -19.50 20.31
N VAL A 88 -11.55 -20.79 20.15
CA VAL A 88 -11.64 -21.48 18.87
C VAL A 88 -12.83 -22.43 18.92
N GLN A 89 -13.61 -22.45 17.85
CA GLN A 89 -14.68 -23.42 17.65
C GLN A 89 -14.45 -24.19 16.36
N ALA A 90 -14.85 -25.47 16.35
CA ALA A 90 -14.96 -26.24 15.12
C ALA A 90 -16.43 -26.43 14.76
N VAL A 91 -16.73 -26.19 13.48
CA VAL A 91 -18.05 -26.35 12.89
C VAL A 91 -17.94 -27.39 11.78
N ASP A 92 -18.85 -28.36 11.77
CA ASP A 92 -18.99 -29.30 10.66
C ASP A 92 -19.52 -28.56 9.42
N LEU A 93 -18.73 -28.52 8.35
CA LEU A 93 -19.05 -27.81 7.11
C LEU A 93 -20.28 -28.39 6.40
N THR A 94 -20.67 -29.64 6.66
CA THR A 94 -21.83 -30.25 6.02
C THR A 94 -23.15 -29.83 6.70
N SER A 95 -23.15 -29.74 8.02
CA SER A 95 -24.36 -29.60 8.85
C SER A 95 -24.44 -28.28 9.61
N GLY A 96 -23.33 -27.57 9.76
CA GLY A 96 -23.19 -26.44 10.66
C GLY A 96 -23.22 -26.82 12.14
N GLU A 97 -23.13 -28.10 12.50
CA GLU A 97 -23.06 -28.49 13.91
C GLU A 97 -21.75 -28.00 14.52
N THR A 98 -21.83 -27.23 15.61
CA THR A 98 -20.63 -26.94 16.41
C THR A 98 -20.17 -28.21 17.10
N LEU A 99 -19.04 -28.75 16.63
CA LEU A 99 -18.46 -29.98 17.15
C LEU A 99 -17.88 -29.77 18.55
N TRP A 100 -17.18 -28.64 18.74
CA TRP A 100 -16.59 -28.26 20.02
C TRP A 100 -16.29 -26.75 20.07
N LYS A 101 -16.12 -26.23 21.30
CA LYS A 101 -15.64 -24.88 21.60
C LYS A 101 -14.58 -24.95 22.69
N THR A 102 -13.47 -24.25 22.48
CA THR A 102 -12.37 -24.15 23.44
C THR A 102 -12.02 -22.70 23.69
N GLY A 103 -12.11 -22.28 24.95
CA GLY A 103 -11.74 -20.92 25.35
C GLY A 103 -10.23 -20.70 25.23
N THR A 104 -9.87 -19.55 24.66
CA THR A 104 -8.49 -19.10 24.49
C THR A 104 -8.37 -17.66 25.02
N ASN A 105 -7.15 -17.13 25.06
CA ASN A 105 -7.00 -15.69 25.16
C ASN A 105 -7.20 -15.05 23.78
N LEU A 106 -6.93 -13.75 23.67
CA LEU A 106 -6.94 -13.02 22.40
C LEU A 106 -6.04 -13.74 21.39
N LEU A 107 -6.65 -14.20 20.29
CA LEU A 107 -5.94 -14.88 19.21
C LEU A 107 -5.21 -13.88 18.33
N CYS A 108 -3.99 -14.26 17.97
CA CYS A 108 -3.12 -13.58 17.04
C CYS A 108 -3.02 -14.31 15.69
N GLY A 109 -3.23 -15.63 15.70
CA GLY A 109 -3.11 -16.48 14.53
C GLY A 109 -3.72 -17.86 14.81
N LEU A 110 -4.18 -18.53 13.75
CA LEU A 110 -4.67 -19.90 13.79
C LEU A 110 -4.05 -20.67 12.63
N SER A 111 -3.52 -21.87 12.88
CA SER A 111 -2.95 -22.70 11.81
C SER A 111 -4.03 -23.48 11.08
N GLU A 112 -3.71 -24.01 9.90
CA GLU A 112 -4.40 -25.20 9.41
C GLU A 112 -4.10 -26.41 10.32
N PRO A 113 -5.05 -27.35 10.49
CA PRO A 113 -4.78 -28.61 11.15
C PRO A 113 -3.74 -29.46 10.40
N SER A 114 -2.82 -30.08 11.15
CA SER A 114 -1.94 -31.10 10.60
C SER A 114 -2.72 -32.37 10.18
N ALA A 115 -2.10 -33.27 9.42
CA ALA A 115 -2.71 -34.55 9.04
C ALA A 115 -3.03 -35.44 10.25
N SER A 116 -2.28 -35.30 11.35
CA SER A 116 -2.56 -35.94 12.65
C SER A 116 -3.63 -35.23 13.48
N GLY A 117 -4.25 -34.16 12.97
CA GLY A 117 -5.31 -33.41 13.64
C GLY A 117 -4.82 -32.48 14.73
N ILE A 118 -3.64 -31.87 14.58
CA ILE A 118 -3.14 -30.84 15.50
C ILE A 118 -3.45 -29.46 14.92
N LEU A 119 -4.22 -28.67 15.65
CA LEU A 119 -4.54 -27.28 15.34
C LEU A 119 -3.78 -26.36 16.30
N VAL A 120 -3.16 -25.29 15.82
CA VAL A 120 -2.38 -24.39 16.68
C VAL A 120 -3.02 -23.01 16.75
N ALA A 121 -3.29 -22.59 17.98
CA ALA A 121 -3.78 -21.26 18.33
C ALA A 121 -2.61 -20.42 18.88
N TRP A 122 -2.20 -19.39 18.14
CA TRP A 122 -1.24 -18.40 18.60
C TRP A 122 -2.00 -17.24 19.25
N GLN A 123 -1.64 -16.87 20.46
CA GLN A 123 -2.45 -15.99 21.31
C GLN A 123 -1.57 -15.14 22.25
N SER A 124 -2.19 -14.11 22.82
CA SER A 124 -1.62 -13.40 23.96
C SER A 124 -1.81 -14.19 25.26
N SER A 125 -0.82 -14.21 26.13
CA SER A 125 -0.90 -14.77 27.49
C SER A 125 -1.75 -13.88 28.40
N GLN A 126 -1.86 -12.60 28.05
CA GLN A 126 -2.66 -11.61 28.75
C GLN A 126 -3.98 -11.36 28.03
N ARG A 127 -5.05 -11.21 28.81
CA ARG A 127 -6.40 -10.95 28.29
C ARG A 127 -6.51 -9.65 27.49
N GLU A 128 -5.69 -8.65 27.82
CA GLU A 128 -5.65 -7.32 27.18
C GLU A 128 -4.26 -7.02 26.57
N GLY A 129 -3.40 -8.04 26.44
CA GLY A 129 -2.06 -7.87 25.88
C GLY A 129 -2.08 -7.77 24.35
N SER A 130 -1.20 -6.94 23.81
CA SER A 130 -0.93 -6.84 22.36
C SER A 130 0.08 -7.87 21.87
N ASP A 131 0.68 -8.65 22.76
CA ASP A 131 1.86 -9.45 22.45
C ASP A 131 1.44 -10.90 22.28
N CYS A 132 1.85 -11.51 21.18
CA CYS A 132 1.51 -12.88 20.85
C CYS A 132 2.55 -13.83 21.46
N ASP A 133 2.53 -13.94 22.79
CA ASP A 133 3.56 -14.60 23.61
C ASP A 133 3.18 -16.02 24.07
N ALA A 134 2.08 -16.59 23.56
CA ALA A 134 1.68 -17.95 23.90
C ALA A 134 1.15 -18.74 22.70
N VAL A 135 1.51 -20.00 22.60
CA VAL A 135 1.07 -20.93 21.55
C VAL A 135 0.41 -22.13 22.20
N THR A 136 -0.78 -22.47 21.75
CA THR A 136 -1.56 -23.60 22.26
C THR A 136 -1.87 -24.57 21.14
N ALA A 137 -1.45 -25.83 21.29
CA ALA A 137 -1.88 -26.90 20.42
C ALA A 137 -3.18 -27.51 20.93
N LEU A 138 -4.13 -27.66 20.03
CA LEU A 138 -5.45 -28.23 20.23
C LEU A 138 -5.60 -29.48 19.35
N SER A 139 -6.36 -30.47 19.82
CA SER A 139 -6.87 -31.50 18.92
C SER A 139 -7.95 -30.89 18.02
N ALA A 140 -7.76 -30.97 16.70
CA ALA A 140 -8.74 -30.52 15.72
C ALA A 140 -10.08 -31.30 15.82
N ASP A 141 -10.03 -32.55 16.29
CA ASP A 141 -11.21 -33.40 16.46
C ASP A 141 -12.06 -33.02 17.68
N THR A 142 -11.43 -32.63 18.79
CA THR A 142 -12.12 -32.49 20.10
C THR A 142 -12.00 -31.12 20.74
N GLY A 143 -11.10 -30.27 20.26
CA GLY A 143 -10.75 -28.99 20.88
C GLY A 143 -9.91 -29.14 22.15
N GLU A 144 -9.53 -30.37 22.55
CA GLU A 144 -8.75 -30.60 23.77
C GLU A 144 -7.36 -29.97 23.64
N THR A 145 -6.97 -29.18 24.65
CA THR A 145 -5.61 -28.66 24.74
C THR A 145 -4.62 -29.79 24.95
N LEU A 146 -3.73 -29.97 23.97
CA LEU A 146 -2.64 -30.94 24.03
C LEU A 146 -1.49 -30.39 24.87
N TRP A 147 -1.11 -29.14 24.63
CA TRP A 147 -0.11 -28.40 25.37
C TRP A 147 -0.23 -26.89 25.12
N THR A 148 0.39 -26.11 26.01
CA THR A 148 0.57 -24.66 25.85
C THR A 148 2.01 -24.30 26.17
N GLN A 149 2.63 -23.51 25.31
CA GLN A 149 4.00 -23.05 25.41
C GLN A 149 4.06 -21.51 25.39
N GLN A 150 4.90 -20.93 26.22
CA GLN A 150 5.23 -19.50 26.15
C GLN A 150 6.29 -19.28 25.08
N VAL A 151 6.12 -18.23 24.28
CA VAL A 151 7.04 -17.84 23.21
C VAL A 151 7.90 -16.70 23.71
N GLU A 152 9.21 -16.92 23.73
CA GLU A 152 10.17 -15.84 23.98
C GLU A 152 10.31 -14.98 22.70
N ASP A 153 10.42 -13.66 22.89
CA ASP A 153 10.51 -12.64 21.84
C ASP A 153 9.30 -12.61 20.90
N PRO A 154 8.07 -12.45 21.43
CA PRO A 154 6.86 -12.46 20.64
C PRO A 154 6.84 -11.31 19.62
N VAL A 155 6.17 -11.55 18.49
CA VAL A 155 5.83 -10.45 17.57
C VAL A 155 4.68 -9.64 18.19
N HIS A 156 4.77 -8.31 18.12
CA HIS A 156 3.68 -7.43 18.51
C HIS A 156 2.52 -7.54 17.50
N ARG A 157 1.27 -7.55 17.98
CA ARG A 157 0.09 -7.65 17.12
C ARG A 157 0.01 -6.56 16.05
N GLY A 158 0.58 -5.38 16.30
CA GLY A 158 0.66 -4.27 15.35
C GLY A 158 1.86 -4.31 14.39
N GLY A 159 2.72 -5.32 14.49
CA GLY A 159 3.80 -5.55 13.55
C GLY A 159 3.24 -6.01 12.21
N LEU A 160 3.73 -5.36 11.15
CA LEU A 160 3.43 -5.62 9.76
C LEU A 160 4.02 -6.98 9.37
N GLY A 161 3.17 -7.91 8.96
CA GLY A 161 3.62 -9.17 8.40
C GLY A 161 2.63 -10.32 8.60
N PRO A 162 2.70 -11.34 7.75
CA PRO A 162 1.80 -12.48 7.77
C PRO A 162 2.09 -13.31 9.01
N LYS A 163 1.14 -13.38 9.93
CA LYS A 163 1.24 -14.13 11.18
C LYS A 163 0.97 -15.62 10.94
N SER A 164 1.70 -16.24 10.01
CA SER A 164 1.51 -17.65 9.66
C SER A 164 2.11 -18.55 10.74
N VAL A 165 1.27 -18.99 11.68
CA VAL A 165 1.57 -20.16 12.52
C VAL A 165 1.18 -21.42 11.74
N ALA A 166 2.07 -22.42 11.69
CA ALA A 166 1.77 -23.66 10.97
C ALA A 166 2.05 -24.91 11.82
N ALA A 167 1.30 -25.96 11.55
CA ALA A 167 1.36 -27.23 12.25
C ALA A 167 1.54 -28.38 11.26
N THR A 168 2.55 -29.21 11.50
CA THR A 168 2.73 -30.51 10.85
C THR A 168 2.57 -31.63 11.89
N ASP A 169 2.65 -32.89 11.46
CA ASP A 169 2.59 -34.03 12.37
C ASP A 169 3.78 -34.11 13.35
N ARG A 170 4.85 -33.32 13.12
CA ARG A 170 6.09 -33.36 13.90
C ARG A 170 6.48 -32.02 14.48
N THR A 171 6.13 -30.93 13.83
CA THR A 171 6.60 -29.61 14.21
C THR A 171 5.51 -28.56 14.12
N VAL A 172 5.47 -27.70 15.13
CA VAL A 172 4.75 -26.43 15.12
C VAL A 172 5.77 -25.32 14.92
N THR A 173 5.46 -24.39 14.04
CA THR A 173 6.34 -23.28 13.66
C THR A 173 5.66 -21.96 14.01
N VAL A 174 6.41 -21.08 14.65
CA VAL A 174 5.86 -19.84 15.21
C VAL A 174 6.82 -18.70 14.88
N PRO A 175 6.37 -17.66 14.16
CA PRO A 175 7.20 -16.48 13.94
C PRO A 175 7.42 -15.72 15.24
N THR A 176 8.66 -15.28 15.47
CA THR A 176 9.09 -14.49 16.63
C THR A 176 9.94 -13.31 16.13
N ALA A 177 10.24 -12.34 16.98
CA ALA A 177 11.11 -11.21 16.64
C ALA A 177 12.58 -11.63 16.33
N CYS A 178 12.91 -12.92 16.45
CA CYS A 178 14.24 -13.49 16.27
C CYS A 178 14.28 -14.63 15.25
N GLY A 179 13.28 -14.73 14.38
CA GLY A 179 13.14 -15.82 13.40
C GLY A 179 11.96 -16.75 13.69
N ILE A 180 12.04 -17.99 13.25
CA ILE A 180 10.98 -18.99 13.40
C ILE A 180 11.33 -19.97 14.53
N LEU A 181 10.55 -19.93 15.60
CA LEU A 181 10.59 -20.93 16.67
C LEU A 181 9.95 -22.23 16.19
N ARG A 182 10.66 -23.34 16.42
CA ARG A 182 10.20 -24.69 16.10
C ARG A 182 9.93 -25.45 17.39
N LEU A 183 8.73 -26.01 17.50
CA LEU A 183 8.27 -26.78 18.64
C LEU A 183 7.89 -28.19 18.18
N ASP A 184 8.14 -29.21 19.00
CA ASP A 184 7.66 -30.56 18.76
C ASP A 184 6.13 -30.57 18.83
N ALA A 185 5.47 -31.03 17.76
CA ALA A 185 4.01 -30.94 17.67
C ALA A 185 3.28 -31.76 18.74
N ALA A 186 3.89 -32.84 19.24
CA ALA A 186 3.26 -33.71 20.23
C ALA A 186 3.40 -33.17 21.67
N THR A 187 4.49 -32.48 21.99
CA THR A 187 4.85 -32.12 23.36
C THR A 187 4.96 -30.61 23.62
N GLY A 188 5.13 -29.80 22.57
CA GLY A 188 5.42 -28.38 22.67
C GLY A 188 6.87 -28.07 23.08
N GLU A 189 7.74 -29.08 23.18
CA GLU A 189 9.16 -28.88 23.50
C GLU A 189 9.87 -28.14 22.36
N GLU A 190 10.72 -27.17 22.69
CA GLU A 190 11.49 -26.43 21.69
C GLU A 190 12.50 -27.34 20.98
N LEU A 191 12.41 -27.37 19.65
CA LEU A 191 13.34 -28.06 18.76
C LEU A 191 14.49 -27.16 18.32
N GLY A 192 14.27 -25.83 18.33
CA GLY A 192 15.26 -24.81 17.99
C GLY A 192 14.62 -23.63 17.26
N ARG A 193 15.47 -22.74 16.72
CA ARG A 193 15.06 -21.55 15.97
C ARG A 193 15.75 -21.50 14.60
N LEU A 194 15.09 -20.88 13.62
CA LEU A 194 15.63 -20.68 12.28
C LEU A 194 15.48 -19.22 11.81
N PRO A 195 16.52 -18.60 11.23
CA PRO A 195 17.89 -19.11 11.19
C PRO A 195 18.48 -19.15 12.63
N ASP A 196 19.50 -19.98 12.87
CA ASP A 196 20.22 -20.01 14.17
C ASP A 196 21.19 -18.81 14.28
N SER A 197 20.64 -17.61 14.08
CA SER A 197 21.34 -16.34 14.24
C SER A 197 20.92 -15.73 15.57
N PRO A 198 21.84 -15.08 16.33
CA PRO A 198 21.41 -14.21 17.41
C PRO A 198 20.39 -13.19 16.88
N CYS A 199 19.39 -12.85 17.70
CA CYS A 199 18.42 -11.80 17.41
C CYS A 199 19.19 -10.53 17.00
N GLY A 200 19.27 -10.28 15.69
CA GLY A 200 19.92 -9.12 15.12
C GLY A 200 18.86 -8.10 14.73
N ASP A 201 19.25 -6.83 14.71
CA ASP A 201 18.38 -5.72 14.27
C ASP A 201 17.80 -5.95 12.85
N GLU A 202 18.46 -6.79 12.05
CA GLU A 202 18.12 -7.13 10.66
C GLU A 202 16.95 -8.13 10.51
N LEU A 203 16.70 -9.00 11.49
CA LEU A 203 15.50 -9.87 11.54
C LEU A 203 14.36 -9.24 12.34
N ALA A 204 14.68 -8.24 13.18
CA ALA A 204 13.71 -7.52 14.01
C ALA A 204 12.76 -6.63 13.19
N SER A 205 13.01 -6.45 11.89
CA SER A 205 12.26 -5.55 11.00
C SER A 205 10.97 -6.13 10.41
N GLY A 206 10.53 -7.33 10.82
CA GLY A 206 9.29 -7.91 10.29
C GLY A 206 9.48 -8.68 8.98
N THR A 207 10.68 -9.21 8.72
CA THR A 207 10.98 -10.05 7.55
C THR A 207 10.27 -11.41 7.64
N GLY A 208 8.99 -11.44 7.27
CA GLY A 208 8.39 -12.38 6.30
C GLY A 208 8.63 -13.88 6.37
N ALA A 209 9.21 -14.44 7.42
CA ALA A 209 9.41 -15.88 7.43
C ALA A 209 8.06 -16.61 7.50
N ILE A 210 7.85 -17.55 6.58
CA ILE A 210 6.59 -18.28 6.42
C ILE A 210 6.81 -19.77 6.61
N THR A 211 5.74 -20.48 6.93
CA THR A 211 5.75 -21.95 6.89
C THR A 211 4.69 -22.45 5.94
N THR A 212 5.06 -23.36 5.05
CA THR A 212 4.19 -24.01 4.08
C THR A 212 4.37 -25.52 4.16
N GLY A 213 3.38 -26.21 4.75
CA GLY A 213 3.46 -27.64 5.00
C GLY A 213 4.74 -28.05 5.74
N GLU A 214 5.61 -28.81 5.06
CA GLU A 214 6.88 -29.33 5.61
C GLU A 214 8.07 -28.36 5.49
N LEU A 215 7.88 -27.13 4.97
CA LEU A 215 8.97 -26.18 4.76
C LEU A 215 8.79 -24.88 5.55
N ILE A 216 9.89 -24.37 6.09
CA ILE A 216 10.02 -23.02 6.62
C ILE A 216 10.83 -22.21 5.61
N ILE A 217 10.27 -21.14 5.08
CA ILE A 217 10.93 -20.28 4.10
C ILE A 217 11.28 -18.96 4.79
N VAL A 218 12.57 -18.63 4.79
CA VAL A 218 13.12 -17.44 5.44
C VAL A 218 13.72 -16.53 4.38
N PRO A 219 13.23 -15.29 4.23
CA PRO A 219 13.89 -14.29 3.43
C PRO A 219 15.14 -13.79 4.17
N GLY A 220 16.25 -13.63 3.44
CA GLY A 220 17.48 -13.02 3.94
C GLY A 220 18.05 -12.04 2.93
N ALA A 221 18.98 -11.20 3.37
CA ALA A 221 19.50 -10.07 2.58
C ALA A 221 20.01 -10.46 1.18
N GLU A 222 20.58 -11.67 1.05
CA GLU A 222 21.20 -12.18 -0.18
C GLU A 222 20.56 -13.48 -0.74
N ALA A 223 19.60 -14.07 -0.03
CA ALA A 223 18.98 -15.31 -0.46
C ALA A 223 17.67 -15.62 0.25
N LEU A 224 16.77 -16.28 -0.47
CA LEU A 224 15.60 -16.96 0.07
C LEU A 224 16.02 -18.38 0.43
N THR A 225 15.86 -18.79 1.68
CA THR A 225 16.29 -20.11 2.15
C THR A 225 15.11 -20.90 2.68
N ALA A 226 14.95 -22.13 2.22
CA ALA A 226 13.99 -23.05 2.82
C ALA A 226 14.68 -24.10 3.68
N PHE A 227 14.01 -24.42 4.78
CA PHE A 227 14.42 -25.44 5.72
C PHE A 227 13.29 -26.47 5.85
N ASP A 228 13.66 -27.73 6.00
CA ASP A 228 12.71 -28.78 6.37
C ASP A 228 12.22 -28.50 7.80
N ALA A 229 10.91 -28.31 7.96
CA ALA A 229 10.31 -27.90 9.21
C ALA A 229 10.55 -28.92 10.34
N ALA A 230 10.75 -30.20 10.02
CA ALA A 230 10.93 -31.28 10.99
C ALA A 230 12.37 -31.46 11.48
N SER A 231 13.36 -31.33 10.60
CA SER A 231 14.79 -31.48 10.91
C SER A 231 15.49 -30.14 11.14
N GLY A 232 15.05 -29.08 10.45
CA GLY A 232 15.75 -27.79 10.39
C GLY A 232 16.90 -27.77 9.40
N GLU A 233 17.06 -28.83 8.59
CA GLU A 233 18.08 -28.87 7.55
C GLU A 233 17.68 -27.97 6.38
N GLU A 234 18.64 -27.24 5.83
CA GLU A 234 18.44 -26.46 4.60
C GLU A 234 18.08 -27.41 3.44
N VAL A 235 16.96 -27.13 2.77
CA VAL A 235 16.47 -27.89 1.61
C VAL A 235 16.97 -27.26 0.32
N TRP A 236 16.80 -25.94 0.21
CA TRP A 236 17.27 -25.16 -0.92
C TRP A 236 17.57 -23.73 -0.49
N ARG A 237 18.35 -23.05 -1.34
CA ARG A 237 18.72 -21.64 -1.18
C ARG A 237 18.75 -20.99 -2.56
N THR A 238 17.93 -19.96 -2.73
CA THR A 238 17.79 -19.21 -3.97
C THR A 238 18.40 -17.83 -3.79
N PRO A 239 19.47 -17.47 -4.51
CA PRO A 239 20.06 -16.14 -4.44
C PRO A 239 19.09 -15.05 -4.90
N GLY A 240 19.15 -13.89 -4.25
CA GLY A 240 18.39 -12.69 -4.61
C GLY A 240 18.73 -11.54 -3.67
N THR A 241 18.48 -10.29 -4.04
CA THR A 241 18.77 -9.14 -3.18
C THR A 241 17.49 -8.52 -2.64
N ALA A 242 17.56 -7.91 -1.46
CA ALA A 242 16.41 -7.24 -0.82
C ALA A 242 15.14 -8.13 -0.82
N LEU A 243 15.31 -9.39 -0.42
CA LEU A 243 14.23 -10.36 -0.36
C LEU A 243 13.40 -10.13 0.89
N GLU A 244 12.10 -9.96 0.70
CA GLU A 244 11.12 -9.82 1.78
C GLU A 244 9.88 -10.62 1.38
N ILE A 245 9.16 -11.19 2.36
CA ILE A 245 7.86 -11.81 2.12
C ILE A 245 6.85 -11.03 2.93
N ASP A 246 5.88 -10.44 2.25
CA ASP A 246 4.84 -9.62 2.83
C ASP A 246 3.62 -10.46 3.20
N GLU A 247 3.26 -11.46 2.39
CA GLU A 247 2.08 -12.29 2.62
C GLU A 247 2.15 -13.65 1.90
N VAL A 248 1.52 -14.67 2.49
CA VAL A 248 1.23 -15.92 1.78
C VAL A 248 -0.17 -15.84 1.20
N ARG A 249 -0.28 -15.87 -0.12
CA ARG A 249 -1.54 -15.81 -0.85
C ARG A 249 -2.15 -17.18 -1.12
N SER A 250 -1.30 -18.20 -1.27
CA SER A 250 -1.69 -19.61 -1.38
C SER A 250 -0.53 -20.52 -0.99
N HIS A 251 -0.83 -21.70 -0.43
CA HIS A 251 0.14 -22.74 -0.11
C HIS A 251 0.30 -23.79 -1.22
N ASP A 252 -0.72 -23.98 -2.06
CA ASP A 252 -0.70 -24.93 -3.19
C ASP A 252 -1.48 -24.37 -4.38
N PRO A 253 -0.79 -23.87 -5.44
CA PRO A 253 0.65 -23.61 -5.50
C PRO A 253 1.09 -22.57 -4.45
N LEU A 254 2.38 -22.53 -4.12
CA LEU A 254 2.92 -21.48 -3.25
C LEU A 254 2.96 -20.14 -3.99
N VAL A 255 2.05 -19.24 -3.62
CA VAL A 255 1.97 -17.88 -4.16
C VAL A 255 2.25 -16.91 -3.03
N LEU A 256 3.26 -16.07 -3.22
CA LEU A 256 3.74 -15.11 -2.23
C LEU A 256 3.54 -13.69 -2.74
N ASP A 257 3.15 -12.81 -1.84
CA ASP A 257 3.45 -11.39 -1.94
C ASP A 257 4.87 -11.19 -1.40
N MET A 258 5.80 -10.84 -2.28
CA MET A 258 7.21 -10.77 -1.92
C MET A 258 7.97 -9.71 -2.68
N THR A 259 8.99 -9.14 -2.03
CA THR A 259 9.96 -8.26 -2.67
C THR A 259 11.14 -9.08 -3.18
N VAL A 260 11.51 -8.88 -4.45
CA VAL A 260 12.71 -9.48 -5.07
C VAL A 260 13.46 -8.40 -5.81
N ASP A 261 14.74 -8.21 -5.48
CA ASP A 261 15.61 -7.17 -6.03
C ASP A 261 14.97 -5.77 -5.91
N GLY A 262 14.37 -5.50 -4.75
CA GLY A 262 13.66 -4.26 -4.43
C GLY A 262 12.29 -4.10 -5.10
N VAL A 263 11.79 -5.13 -5.80
CA VAL A 263 10.49 -5.10 -6.50
C VAL A 263 9.43 -5.90 -5.73
N PRO A 264 8.51 -5.23 -5.02
CA PRO A 264 7.37 -5.90 -4.39
C PRO A 264 6.38 -6.41 -5.43
N GLY A 265 5.82 -7.60 -5.20
CA GLY A 265 4.65 -8.07 -5.92
C GLY A 265 4.42 -9.58 -5.82
N ILE A 266 3.40 -10.04 -6.54
CA ILE A 266 2.97 -11.43 -6.48
C ILE A 266 3.88 -12.33 -7.31
N ARG A 267 4.33 -13.43 -6.72
CA ARG A 267 5.18 -14.43 -7.37
C ARG A 267 4.78 -15.84 -6.95
N GLU A 268 4.86 -16.76 -7.90
CA GLU A 268 4.83 -18.19 -7.58
C GLU A 268 6.24 -18.66 -7.22
N VAL A 269 6.37 -19.47 -6.17
CA VAL A 269 7.65 -20.07 -5.77
C VAL A 269 7.52 -21.59 -5.84
N ASP A 270 8.39 -22.24 -6.63
CA ASP A 270 8.42 -23.70 -6.68
C ASP A 270 8.93 -24.24 -5.33
N VAL A 271 8.04 -24.87 -4.55
CA VAL A 271 8.36 -25.36 -3.20
C VAL A 271 9.49 -26.40 -3.19
N SER A 272 9.72 -27.11 -4.30
CA SER A 272 10.71 -28.20 -4.37
C SER A 272 12.12 -27.72 -4.68
N THR A 273 12.24 -26.61 -5.41
CA THR A 273 13.52 -26.08 -5.91
C THR A 273 13.86 -24.70 -5.35
N GLY A 274 12.88 -23.97 -4.85
CA GLY A 274 12.99 -22.56 -4.48
C GLY A 274 13.02 -21.62 -5.68
N GLU A 275 12.76 -22.09 -6.90
CA GLU A 275 12.73 -21.24 -8.09
C GLU A 275 11.62 -20.20 -7.95
N ILE A 276 12.02 -18.93 -8.00
CA ILE A 276 11.11 -17.78 -7.93
C ILE A 276 10.63 -17.48 -9.35
N GLY A 277 9.32 -17.54 -9.56
CA GLY A 277 8.67 -17.25 -10.83
C GLY A 277 8.76 -15.76 -11.23
N PRO A 278 8.23 -15.42 -12.43
CA PRO A 278 8.14 -14.04 -12.85
C PRO A 278 7.25 -13.22 -11.91
N LEU A 279 7.33 -11.89 -12.05
CA LEU A 279 6.37 -11.00 -11.40
C LEU A 279 5.00 -11.24 -12.05
N ILE A 280 4.02 -11.65 -11.27
CA ILE A 280 2.65 -11.88 -11.74
C ILE A 280 1.90 -10.56 -11.68
N GLY A 281 1.50 -10.07 -12.85
CA GLY A 281 0.86 -8.77 -12.99
C GLY A 281 1.83 -7.61 -12.80
N ARG A 282 1.55 -6.78 -11.80
CA ARG A 282 2.19 -5.48 -11.61
C ARG A 282 2.80 -5.39 -10.23
N PRO A 283 3.87 -4.60 -10.03
CA PRO A 283 4.40 -4.37 -8.71
C PRO A 283 3.30 -3.83 -7.78
N LEU A 284 3.20 -4.40 -6.59
CA LEU A 284 2.25 -3.94 -5.59
C LEU A 284 2.78 -2.67 -4.94
N PRO A 285 1.92 -1.70 -4.58
CA PRO A 285 2.36 -0.62 -3.72
C PRO A 285 2.78 -1.21 -2.37
N ARG A 286 3.81 -0.63 -1.73
CA ARG A 286 4.19 -0.95 -0.34
C ARG A 286 3.12 -0.42 0.62
N ILE A 287 1.90 -0.92 0.55
CA ILE A 287 0.84 -0.58 1.49
C ILE A 287 0.96 -1.54 2.66
N HIS A 288 1.43 -1.00 3.78
CA HIS A 288 1.59 -1.72 5.03
C HIS A 288 0.25 -2.02 5.74
N SER A 289 -0.89 -2.01 5.05
CA SER A 289 -2.18 -2.19 5.71
C SER A 289 -3.25 -2.79 4.80
N GLY A 290 -3.63 -4.02 5.13
CA GLY A 290 -4.96 -4.56 4.86
C GLY A 290 -5.01 -5.68 3.83
N ASP A 291 -5.24 -6.91 4.30
CA ASP A 291 -6.36 -7.86 4.07
C ASP A 291 -7.11 -7.90 2.72
N PHE A 292 -6.67 -7.21 1.68
CA PHE A 292 -7.32 -7.34 0.39
C PHE A 292 -6.91 -8.68 -0.23
N PRO A 293 -7.87 -9.51 -0.70
CA PRO A 293 -7.57 -10.71 -1.48
C PRO A 293 -7.02 -10.28 -2.85
N ILE A 294 -5.74 -9.91 -2.85
CA ILE A 294 -5.05 -9.32 -4.00
C ILE A 294 -4.60 -10.40 -4.99
N ALA A 295 -4.56 -11.68 -4.59
CA ALA A 295 -4.21 -12.77 -5.49
C ALA A 295 -4.65 -14.12 -4.94
N GLN A 296 -5.49 -14.85 -5.66
CA GLN A 296 -5.78 -16.26 -5.40
C GLN A 296 -5.59 -17.07 -6.69
N PRO A 297 -4.93 -18.24 -6.65
CA PRO A 297 -4.75 -19.07 -7.82
C PRO A 297 -6.07 -19.74 -8.23
N GLY A 298 -6.39 -19.67 -9.54
CA GLY A 298 -7.55 -20.29 -10.16
C GLY A 298 -7.17 -20.93 -11.49
N GLY A 299 -6.88 -22.23 -11.47
CA GLY A 299 -6.33 -22.93 -12.64
C GLY A 299 -4.96 -22.36 -13.06
N ASP A 300 -4.88 -21.90 -14.30
CA ASP A 300 -3.66 -21.30 -14.87
C ASP A 300 -3.57 -19.77 -14.64
N GLU A 301 -4.55 -19.17 -13.96
CA GLU A 301 -4.59 -17.74 -13.66
C GLU A 301 -4.35 -17.45 -12.16
N ILE A 302 -3.84 -16.27 -11.84
CA ILE A 302 -4.03 -15.62 -10.53
C ILE A 302 -5.12 -14.58 -10.71
N VAL A 303 -6.11 -14.57 -9.83
CA VAL A 303 -7.20 -13.58 -9.84
C VAL A 303 -7.16 -12.76 -8.57
N GLY A 304 -7.37 -11.45 -8.68
CA GLY A 304 -7.36 -10.56 -7.53
C GLY A 304 -8.19 -9.31 -7.72
N SER A 305 -8.56 -8.69 -6.60
CA SER A 305 -9.22 -7.38 -6.57
C SER A 305 -8.21 -6.27 -6.36
N TYR A 306 -8.29 -5.22 -7.17
CA TYR A 306 -7.38 -4.08 -7.16
C TYR A 306 -8.15 -2.77 -7.19
N GLU A 307 -7.78 -1.83 -6.34
CA GLU A 307 -8.40 -0.50 -6.34
C GLU A 307 -8.14 0.21 -7.68
N ASN A 308 -9.19 0.76 -8.29
CA ASN A 308 -9.01 1.67 -9.42
C ASN A 308 -8.45 2.99 -8.92
N LEU A 309 -7.23 3.32 -9.35
CA LEU A 309 -6.55 4.57 -8.96
C LEU A 309 -7.25 5.84 -9.45
N ILE A 310 -8.09 5.76 -10.49
CA ILE A 310 -8.92 6.89 -10.94
C ILE A 310 -10.16 6.99 -10.06
N GLY A 311 -10.00 7.52 -8.86
CA GLY A 311 -11.10 7.67 -7.90
C GLY A 311 -10.76 8.45 -6.64
N GLY A 312 -9.48 8.51 -6.26
CA GLY A 312 -9.08 9.12 -5.00
C GLY A 312 -9.71 8.43 -3.79
N ILE A 313 -9.38 8.91 -2.60
CA ILE A 313 -9.75 8.37 -1.28
C ILE A 313 -11.26 8.56 -0.98
N ASP A 314 -12.08 8.96 -1.96
CA ASP A 314 -13.53 9.12 -1.80
C ASP A 314 -14.22 7.73 -1.80
N GLY A 315 -13.86 6.86 -0.85
CA GLY A 315 -14.55 5.71 -0.20
C GLY A 315 -15.53 4.81 -0.99
N THR A 316 -15.65 4.99 -2.29
CA THR A 316 -16.49 4.22 -3.20
C THR A 316 -15.55 3.24 -3.85
N TYR A 317 -15.45 2.07 -3.20
CA TYR A 317 -14.66 0.91 -3.61
C TYR A 317 -14.96 0.55 -5.07
N GLY A 318 -14.26 1.20 -5.99
CA GLY A 318 -14.17 0.82 -7.39
C GLY A 318 -13.08 -0.23 -7.50
N SER A 319 -13.31 -1.43 -6.98
CA SER A 319 -12.46 -2.57 -7.23
C SER A 319 -12.54 -2.95 -8.71
N SER A 320 -11.39 -3.08 -9.35
CA SER A 320 -11.23 -3.82 -10.59
C SER A 320 -10.85 -5.25 -10.23
N LEU A 321 -11.60 -6.21 -10.75
CA LEU A 321 -11.16 -7.59 -10.73
C LEU A 321 -10.25 -7.81 -11.93
N ARG A 322 -9.10 -8.42 -11.69
CA ARG A 322 -8.10 -8.69 -12.72
C ARG A 322 -7.66 -10.14 -12.62
N ALA A 323 -7.24 -10.68 -13.76
CA ALA A 323 -6.58 -11.97 -13.80
C ALA A 323 -5.30 -11.92 -14.63
N TRP A 324 -4.32 -12.71 -14.22
CA TRP A 324 -3.02 -12.84 -14.85
C TRP A 324 -2.71 -14.30 -15.12
N ASP A 325 -2.10 -14.57 -16.26
CA ASP A 325 -1.52 -15.88 -16.56
C ASP A 325 -0.35 -16.14 -15.59
N ARG A 326 -0.39 -17.27 -14.88
CA ARG A 326 0.61 -17.62 -13.86
C ARG A 326 2.02 -17.79 -14.42
N ALA A 327 2.13 -18.29 -15.65
CA ALA A 327 3.40 -18.64 -16.26
C ALA A 327 4.15 -17.43 -16.84
N SER A 328 3.42 -16.48 -17.42
CA SER A 328 3.97 -15.28 -18.07
C SER A 328 3.87 -14.03 -17.21
N GLY A 329 2.93 -14.00 -16.25
CA GLY A 329 2.56 -12.80 -15.50
C GLY A 329 1.75 -11.79 -16.30
N GLU A 330 1.38 -12.08 -17.55
CA GLU A 330 0.62 -11.17 -18.41
C GLU A 330 -0.85 -11.09 -17.98
N GLU A 331 -1.43 -9.89 -18.03
CA GLU A 331 -2.84 -9.66 -17.72
C GLU A 331 -3.72 -10.28 -18.81
N THR A 332 -4.59 -11.22 -18.42
CA THR A 332 -5.51 -11.93 -19.33
C THR A 332 -6.92 -11.38 -19.28
N PHE A 333 -7.26 -10.69 -18.19
CA PHE A 333 -8.62 -10.24 -17.94
C PHE A 333 -8.67 -9.03 -17.03
N VAL A 334 -9.59 -8.12 -17.34
CA VAL A 334 -9.95 -7.00 -16.46
C VAL A 334 -11.47 -6.83 -16.49
N TRP A 335 -12.05 -6.71 -15.31
CA TRP A 335 -13.46 -6.43 -15.09
C TRP A 335 -13.60 -5.23 -14.17
N HIS A 336 -14.25 -4.21 -14.71
CA HIS A 336 -14.40 -2.95 -14.03
C HIS A 336 -15.86 -2.71 -13.67
N THR A 337 -16.14 -2.74 -12.39
CA THR A 337 -17.48 -2.58 -11.84
C THR A 337 -17.37 -1.95 -10.48
N ALA A 338 -18.15 -0.90 -10.23
CA ALA A 338 -18.22 -0.33 -8.90
C ALA A 338 -18.84 -1.34 -7.93
N GLY A 339 -18.20 -1.60 -6.79
CA GLY A 339 -18.76 -2.43 -5.72
C GLY A 339 -18.85 -3.94 -5.99
N ASP A 340 -18.07 -4.48 -6.93
CA ASP A 340 -17.87 -5.93 -7.04
C ASP A 340 -16.65 -6.35 -6.23
N GLU A 341 -16.81 -7.38 -5.40
CA GLU A 341 -15.77 -7.89 -4.50
C GLU A 341 -15.40 -9.31 -4.91
N LEU A 342 -14.11 -9.65 -4.83
CA LEU A 342 -13.65 -11.03 -5.03
C LEU A 342 -13.99 -11.85 -3.79
N ILE A 343 -14.91 -12.82 -3.93
CA ILE A 343 -15.35 -13.71 -2.85
C ILE A 343 -14.36 -14.84 -2.60
N GLY A 344 -13.82 -15.39 -3.69
CA GLY A 344 -12.87 -16.50 -3.65
C GLY A 344 -12.66 -17.10 -5.02
N VAL A 345 -11.63 -17.95 -5.13
CA VAL A 345 -11.23 -18.59 -6.39
C VAL A 345 -11.06 -20.09 -6.14
N ASP A 346 -11.43 -20.90 -7.13
CA ASP A 346 -11.17 -22.34 -7.16
C ASP A 346 -10.84 -22.82 -8.58
N GLU A 347 -10.80 -24.14 -8.79
CA GLU A 347 -10.56 -24.72 -10.12
C GLU A 347 -11.69 -24.46 -11.14
N THR A 348 -12.88 -24.06 -10.68
CA THR A 348 -14.05 -23.78 -11.51
C THR A 348 -14.13 -22.33 -11.95
N GLY A 349 -13.46 -21.42 -11.24
CA GLY A 349 -13.33 -20.01 -11.59
C GLY A 349 -13.25 -19.05 -10.41
N ALA A 350 -13.51 -17.77 -10.68
CA ALA A 350 -13.56 -16.72 -9.67
C ALA A 350 -15.01 -16.39 -9.29
N TYR A 351 -15.29 -16.29 -8.00
CA TYR A 351 -16.59 -15.92 -7.46
C TYR A 351 -16.57 -14.46 -7.03
N LEU A 352 -17.62 -13.73 -7.38
CA LEU A 352 -17.74 -12.30 -7.14
C LEU A 352 -19.02 -11.97 -6.40
N GLY A 353 -18.97 -10.90 -5.62
CA GLY A 353 -20.09 -10.42 -4.83
C GLY A 353 -20.39 -8.97 -5.12
N ARG A 354 -21.66 -8.58 -5.10
CA ARG A 354 -22.09 -7.20 -5.29
C ARG A 354 -23.19 -6.86 -4.32
N THR A 355 -23.02 -5.79 -3.55
CA THR A 355 -24.10 -5.26 -2.72
C THR A 355 -25.14 -4.54 -3.60
N ILE A 356 -26.41 -4.92 -3.45
CA ILE A 356 -27.54 -4.42 -4.24
C ILE A 356 -28.66 -3.89 -3.32
N ASP A 357 -29.48 -2.98 -3.84
CA ASP A 357 -30.64 -2.47 -3.11
C ASP A 357 -31.79 -3.48 -3.09
N THR A 358 -32.50 -3.55 -1.96
CA THR A 358 -33.81 -4.21 -1.87
C THR A 358 -34.93 -3.18 -1.78
N ASP A 359 -36.05 -3.42 -2.48
CA ASP A 359 -37.17 -2.51 -2.74
C ASP A 359 -37.43 -1.43 -1.69
N SER A 360 -37.34 -0.13 -2.05
CA SER A 360 -37.89 1.09 -1.41
C SER A 360 -37.77 1.32 0.12
N ARG A 361 -37.37 0.33 0.91
CA ARG A 361 -37.26 0.36 2.38
C ARG A 361 -35.80 0.42 2.83
N GLY A 362 -34.85 0.48 1.90
CA GLY A 362 -33.42 0.65 2.18
C GLY A 362 -32.73 -0.61 2.69
N GLY A 363 -33.31 -1.80 2.45
CA GLY A 363 -32.63 -3.06 2.79
C GLY A 363 -31.46 -3.36 1.84
N TYR A 364 -30.70 -4.40 2.18
CA TYR A 364 -29.50 -4.85 1.46
C TYR A 364 -29.73 -6.29 0.99
N ALA A 365 -29.26 -6.58 -0.20
CA ALA A 365 -29.04 -7.94 -0.66
C ALA A 365 -27.65 -8.02 -1.28
N TYR A 366 -27.12 -9.23 -1.37
CA TYR A 366 -25.79 -9.49 -1.93
C TYR A 366 -25.91 -10.43 -3.12
N TRP A 367 -25.57 -9.93 -4.29
CA TRP A 367 -25.62 -10.66 -5.55
C TRP A 367 -24.32 -11.41 -5.76
N VAL A 368 -24.40 -12.72 -6.06
CA VAL A 368 -23.25 -13.59 -6.23
C VAL A 368 -23.12 -13.99 -7.69
N MET A 369 -21.91 -13.87 -8.21
CA MET A 369 -21.56 -14.13 -9.60
C MET A 369 -20.39 -15.11 -9.67
N HIS A 370 -20.21 -15.74 -10.81
CA HIS A 370 -19.11 -16.67 -11.09
C HIS A 370 -18.56 -16.38 -12.48
N ARG A 371 -17.24 -16.33 -12.58
CA ARG A 371 -16.48 -16.22 -13.83
C ARG A 371 -15.69 -17.52 -14.01
N PRO A 372 -16.13 -18.42 -14.91
CA PRO A 372 -15.32 -19.56 -15.28
C PRO A 372 -13.97 -19.13 -15.89
N PRO A 373 -12.91 -19.95 -15.84
CA PRO A 373 -11.63 -19.66 -16.48
C PRO A 373 -11.82 -19.35 -17.98
N GLY A 374 -11.42 -18.15 -18.39
CA GLY A 374 -11.60 -17.65 -19.76
C GLY A 374 -13.06 -17.42 -20.20
N GLY A 375 -14.03 -17.52 -19.29
CA GLY A 375 -15.46 -17.30 -19.53
C GLY A 375 -15.93 -15.87 -19.24
N GLU A 376 -17.20 -15.62 -19.53
CA GLU A 376 -17.91 -14.40 -19.12
C GLU A 376 -18.45 -14.55 -17.69
N VAL A 377 -18.79 -13.43 -17.04
CA VAL A 377 -19.37 -13.43 -15.70
C VAL A 377 -20.83 -13.85 -15.76
N GLU A 378 -21.21 -14.83 -14.95
CA GLU A 378 -22.57 -15.38 -14.84
C GLU A 378 -23.15 -15.13 -13.44
N SER A 379 -24.47 -14.93 -13.34
CA SER A 379 -25.15 -14.77 -12.06
C SER A 379 -25.46 -16.12 -11.44
N VAL A 380 -24.98 -16.35 -10.21
CA VAL A 380 -25.05 -17.63 -9.48
C VAL A 380 -26.26 -17.65 -8.56
N GLY A 381 -26.50 -16.53 -7.89
CA GLY A 381 -27.55 -16.42 -6.88
C GLY A 381 -27.55 -15.06 -6.20
N TRP A 382 -28.41 -14.90 -5.20
CA TRP A 382 -28.34 -13.75 -4.31
C TRP A 382 -28.69 -14.11 -2.87
N ILE A 383 -28.25 -13.28 -1.94
CA ILE A 383 -28.41 -13.45 -0.49
C ILE A 383 -29.26 -12.29 0.03
N ASP A 384 -30.32 -12.62 0.77
CA ASP A 384 -31.19 -11.64 1.46
C ASP A 384 -30.67 -11.34 2.87
N ASP A 385 -29.38 -10.99 2.97
CA ASP A 385 -28.69 -10.75 4.23
C ASP A 385 -27.59 -9.68 4.06
N GLN A 386 -27.18 -9.06 5.16
CA GLN A 386 -26.04 -8.17 5.18
C GLN A 386 -24.74 -8.98 5.27
N VAL A 387 -23.91 -8.89 4.24
CA VAL A 387 -22.60 -9.50 4.18
C VAL A 387 -21.57 -8.50 4.72
N LEU A 388 -20.84 -8.86 5.77
CA LEU A 388 -19.71 -8.06 6.26
C LEU A 388 -18.38 -8.67 5.85
N GLU A 389 -18.26 -9.97 6.07
CA GLU A 389 -17.10 -10.77 5.68
C GLU A 389 -17.61 -12.04 5.01
N PHE A 390 -16.81 -12.56 4.10
CA PHE A 390 -17.12 -13.78 3.38
C PHE A 390 -15.87 -14.61 3.16
N MET A 391 -16.07 -15.90 2.97
CA MET A 391 -15.04 -16.84 2.56
C MET A 391 -15.68 -17.95 1.73
N LYS A 392 -15.06 -18.28 0.60
CA LYS A 392 -15.42 -19.48 -0.14
C LYS A 392 -14.69 -20.69 0.41
N VAL A 393 -15.42 -21.77 0.67
CA VAL A 393 -14.88 -23.07 1.11
C VAL A 393 -15.60 -24.15 0.32
N ASP A 394 -14.91 -24.84 -0.59
CA ASP A 394 -15.52 -25.81 -1.50
C ASP A 394 -16.77 -25.23 -2.20
N ASP A 395 -17.91 -25.93 -2.16
CA ASP A 395 -19.20 -25.49 -2.71
C ASP A 395 -19.98 -24.55 -1.79
N LEU A 396 -19.35 -24.04 -0.71
CA LEU A 396 -19.96 -23.16 0.26
C LEU A 396 -19.40 -21.75 0.19
N LEU A 397 -20.28 -20.79 0.37
CA LEU A 397 -19.98 -19.41 0.68
C LEU A 397 -20.33 -19.15 2.14
N LEU A 398 -19.33 -19.04 2.99
CA LEU A 398 -19.47 -18.66 4.38
C LEU A 398 -19.59 -17.14 4.46
N VAL A 399 -20.66 -16.66 5.07
CA VAL A 399 -20.95 -15.24 5.26
C VAL A 399 -21.04 -14.95 6.75
N HIS A 400 -20.27 -13.97 7.21
CA HIS A 400 -20.39 -13.41 8.54
C HIS A 400 -21.21 -12.12 8.47
N GLY A 401 -22.33 -12.10 9.20
CA GLY A 401 -23.28 -10.99 9.20
C GLY A 401 -23.84 -10.71 10.60
N TRP A 402 -24.59 -9.61 10.74
CA TRP A 402 -25.27 -9.26 11.99
C TRP A 402 -26.53 -10.11 12.18
N ALA A 403 -26.79 -10.55 13.40
CA ALA A 403 -28.04 -11.21 13.74
C ALA A 403 -29.22 -10.23 13.67
N ASP A 404 -29.94 -10.22 12.54
CA ASP A 404 -31.18 -9.47 12.27
C ASP A 404 -31.08 -7.93 12.42
N PRO A 405 -31.16 -7.16 11.32
CA PRO A 405 -31.13 -5.70 11.37
C PRO A 405 -32.32 -5.07 12.11
N GLY A 406 -33.33 -5.84 12.53
CA GLY A 406 -34.50 -5.37 13.27
C GLY A 406 -34.35 -5.27 14.80
N ASP A 407 -33.26 -5.76 15.40
CA ASP A 407 -33.00 -5.64 16.84
C ASP A 407 -32.01 -4.50 17.14
N ASP A 408 -32.54 -3.34 17.55
CA ASP A 408 -31.79 -2.11 17.90
C ASP A 408 -30.77 -2.27 19.05
N SER A 409 -30.55 -3.48 19.61
CA SER A 409 -29.65 -3.67 20.73
C SER A 409 -28.15 -3.56 20.39
N GLY A 410 -27.78 -3.52 19.10
CA GLY A 410 -26.44 -3.12 18.61
C GLY A 410 -25.25 -3.96 19.10
N LEU A 411 -25.52 -5.08 19.77
CA LEU A 411 -24.52 -5.90 20.48
C LEU A 411 -24.81 -7.42 20.38
N GLN A 412 -25.76 -7.86 19.55
CA GLN A 412 -26.03 -9.29 19.40
C GLN A 412 -25.13 -9.90 18.32
N GLY A 413 -24.60 -11.08 18.65
CA GLY A 413 -23.41 -11.68 18.03
C GLY A 413 -23.52 -11.93 16.52
N ALA A 414 -22.36 -11.98 15.86
CA ALA A 414 -22.30 -12.29 14.44
C ALA A 414 -22.80 -13.73 14.17
N ILE A 415 -23.58 -13.89 13.11
CA ILE A 415 -23.99 -15.21 12.61
C ILE A 415 -23.09 -15.57 11.45
N THR A 416 -22.53 -16.79 11.47
CA THR A 416 -21.97 -17.40 10.26
C THR A 416 -23.09 -18.15 9.56
N THR A 417 -23.43 -17.74 8.34
CA THR A 417 -24.35 -18.45 7.46
C THR A 417 -23.58 -19.06 6.31
N ALA A 418 -23.72 -20.37 6.07
CA ALA A 418 -23.19 -21.01 4.89
C ALA A 418 -24.26 -21.10 3.80
N TYR A 419 -23.92 -20.59 2.62
CA TYR A 419 -24.74 -20.66 1.42
C TYR A 419 -24.15 -21.66 0.44
N ARG A 420 -24.97 -22.51 -0.16
CA ARG A 420 -24.51 -23.41 -1.22
C ARG A 420 -24.38 -22.67 -2.54
N LEU A 421 -23.20 -22.75 -3.15
CA LEU A 421 -22.93 -22.24 -4.48
C LEU A 421 -23.35 -23.29 -5.53
N PRO A 422 -24.25 -22.97 -6.46
CA PRO A 422 -24.56 -23.88 -7.56
C PRO A 422 -23.37 -24.04 -8.51
N GLU A 423 -23.25 -25.22 -9.11
CA GLU A 423 -22.20 -25.55 -10.08
C GLU A 423 -22.27 -24.73 -11.38
N GLN A 424 -23.43 -24.14 -11.69
CA GLN A 424 -23.68 -23.41 -12.94
C GLN A 424 -24.36 -22.08 -12.64
N GLY A 425 -23.88 -21.03 -13.29
CA GLY A 425 -24.53 -19.74 -13.29
C GLY A 425 -25.68 -19.68 -14.28
N THR A 426 -26.36 -18.54 -14.26
CA THR A 426 -27.38 -18.14 -15.22
C THR A 426 -26.89 -16.90 -15.95
N GLU A 427 -27.15 -16.83 -17.26
CA GLU A 427 -26.82 -15.68 -18.12
C GLU A 427 -27.83 -14.54 -17.87
N VAL A 428 -27.82 -14.02 -16.63
CA VAL A 428 -28.59 -12.85 -16.21
C VAL A 428 -27.60 -11.76 -15.88
N GLU A 429 -27.80 -10.59 -16.49
CA GLU A 429 -26.97 -9.41 -16.22
C GLU A 429 -27.12 -9.01 -14.75
N PRO A 430 -26.01 -8.87 -14.00
CA PRO A 430 -26.08 -8.52 -12.59
C PRO A 430 -26.70 -7.11 -12.44
N PRO A 431 -27.58 -6.90 -11.45
CA PRO A 431 -28.22 -5.60 -11.24
C PRO A 431 -27.18 -4.53 -10.91
N ALA A 432 -27.54 -3.27 -11.14
CA ALA A 432 -26.68 -2.16 -10.76
C ALA A 432 -26.35 -2.24 -9.25
N PRO A 433 -25.09 -1.99 -8.85
CA PRO A 433 -24.70 -1.97 -7.45
C PRO A 433 -25.48 -0.89 -6.70
N LYS A 434 -25.73 -1.10 -5.40
CA LYS A 434 -26.41 -0.11 -4.53
C LYS A 434 -25.73 1.26 -4.55
N SER A 435 -24.41 1.26 -4.68
CA SER A 435 -23.57 2.45 -4.78
C SER A 435 -23.42 2.99 -6.20
N ALA A 436 -24.10 2.42 -7.22
CA ALA A 436 -24.14 3.04 -8.54
C ALA A 436 -24.83 4.40 -8.40
N ALA A 437 -24.02 5.45 -8.35
CA ALA A 437 -24.48 6.79 -8.66
C ALA A 437 -25.33 6.69 -9.93
N ALA A 438 -26.51 7.34 -9.92
CA ALA A 438 -27.36 7.41 -11.10
C ALA A 438 -26.50 7.71 -12.34
N PRO A 439 -26.81 7.14 -13.53
CA PRO A 439 -25.98 7.24 -14.72
C PRO A 439 -25.41 8.64 -14.87
N ILE A 440 -24.09 8.76 -14.71
CA ILE A 440 -23.43 10.06 -14.64
C ILE A 440 -23.59 10.73 -16.00
N ALA A 441 -24.26 11.88 -16.01
CA ALA A 441 -24.41 12.68 -17.21
C ALA A 441 -23.17 13.57 -17.39
N TRP A 442 -22.12 12.97 -17.95
CA TRP A 442 -20.87 13.65 -18.32
C TRP A 442 -21.11 14.78 -19.33
N ALA A 443 -20.37 15.88 -19.20
CA ALA A 443 -20.26 16.89 -20.24
C ALA A 443 -19.48 16.34 -21.45
N ASP A 444 -19.60 16.99 -22.61
CA ASP A 444 -18.93 16.56 -23.84
C ASP A 444 -17.39 16.63 -23.73
N ASP A 445 -16.89 17.50 -22.87
CA ASP A 445 -15.48 17.78 -22.58
C ASP A 445 -14.97 17.18 -21.26
N ASP A 446 -15.82 16.50 -20.49
CA ASP A 446 -15.38 15.79 -19.30
C ASP A 446 -14.52 14.58 -19.68
N VAL A 447 -13.39 14.43 -18.98
CA VAL A 447 -12.63 13.18 -18.94
C VAL A 447 -13.51 12.13 -18.28
N ARG A 448 -13.81 11.07 -19.02
CA ARG A 448 -14.64 9.97 -18.54
C ARG A 448 -13.76 8.98 -17.78
N THR A 449 -14.21 8.53 -16.63
CA THR A 449 -13.60 7.44 -15.87
C THR A 449 -13.83 6.07 -16.54
N ASP A 450 -13.92 6.00 -17.87
CA ASP A 450 -14.01 4.72 -18.54
C ASP A 450 -12.72 3.95 -18.18
N PRO A 451 -12.83 2.85 -17.43
CA PRO A 451 -11.75 2.34 -16.57
C PRO A 451 -10.60 1.65 -17.33
N THR A 452 -10.55 1.84 -18.65
CA THR A 452 -9.57 1.22 -19.56
C THR A 452 -8.23 1.95 -19.63
N VAL A 453 -8.11 3.19 -19.12
CA VAL A 453 -6.83 3.90 -19.13
C VAL A 453 -6.05 3.61 -17.86
N ASP A 454 -5.06 2.71 -17.97
CA ASP A 454 -4.06 2.50 -16.92
C ASP A 454 -3.10 3.69 -16.88
N LEU A 455 -3.38 4.68 -16.03
CA LEU A 455 -2.59 5.91 -15.96
C LEU A 455 -1.13 5.68 -15.59
N CYS A 456 -0.83 4.67 -14.76
CA CYS A 456 0.56 4.42 -14.38
C CYS A 456 1.39 3.93 -15.57
N ALA A 457 0.78 3.09 -16.43
CA ALA A 457 1.45 2.61 -17.65
C ALA A 457 1.78 3.72 -18.65
N GLN A 458 1.32 4.95 -18.40
CA GLN A 458 1.45 6.08 -19.31
C GLN A 458 2.54 7.06 -18.87
N VAL A 459 3.04 6.96 -17.63
CA VAL A 459 4.27 7.65 -17.24
C VAL A 459 5.39 7.10 -18.12
N ALA A 460 6.00 7.97 -18.92
CA ALA A 460 6.94 7.52 -19.94
C ALA A 460 8.17 6.85 -19.29
N PRO A 461 8.67 5.73 -19.84
CA PRO A 461 9.93 5.13 -19.40
C PRO A 461 11.09 6.13 -19.39
N GLU A 462 11.10 7.10 -20.31
CA GLU A 462 12.06 8.19 -20.34
C GLU A 462 11.99 9.07 -19.09
N THR A 463 10.80 9.37 -18.57
CA THR A 463 10.58 10.13 -17.33
C THR A 463 11.21 9.39 -16.14
N LEU A 464 11.06 8.06 -16.07
CA LEU A 464 11.64 7.22 -15.03
C LEU A 464 13.17 7.11 -15.14
N ARG A 465 13.70 6.91 -16.35
CA ARG A 465 15.16 6.88 -16.58
C ARG A 465 15.80 8.23 -16.26
N GLU A 466 15.10 9.32 -16.52
CA GLU A 466 15.54 10.67 -16.20
C GLU A 466 15.61 10.98 -14.70
N LEU A 467 14.89 10.22 -13.86
CA LEU A 467 14.96 10.23 -12.40
C LEU A 467 16.08 9.36 -11.83
N GLY A 468 16.74 8.56 -12.67
CA GLY A 468 17.66 7.51 -12.19
C GLY A 468 16.94 6.23 -11.76
N ILE A 469 15.62 6.11 -11.94
CA ILE A 469 14.85 4.89 -11.66
C ILE A 469 14.85 3.98 -12.90
N GLY A 470 16.04 3.70 -13.43
CA GLY A 470 16.24 3.03 -14.72
C GLY A 470 15.62 1.63 -14.78
N ASP A 471 15.83 0.83 -13.73
CA ASP A 471 15.34 -0.54 -13.70
C ASP A 471 13.81 -0.62 -13.66
N ALA A 472 13.14 0.37 -13.06
CA ALA A 472 11.68 0.41 -13.04
C ALA A 472 11.09 0.82 -14.39
N ALA A 473 11.85 1.54 -15.23
CA ALA A 473 11.42 1.95 -16.56
C ALA A 473 11.26 0.78 -17.55
N ASP A 474 11.89 -0.35 -17.26
CA ASP A 474 11.85 -1.55 -18.11
C ASP A 474 10.85 -2.60 -17.59
N ARG A 475 10.05 -2.27 -16.55
CA ARG A 475 9.07 -3.16 -15.90
C ARG A 475 7.63 -2.65 -16.13
N PRO A 476 6.61 -3.51 -15.95
CA PRO A 476 5.23 -3.05 -15.87
C PRO A 476 5.08 -1.98 -14.79
N ALA A 477 4.26 -0.96 -15.04
CA ALA A 477 4.02 0.09 -14.07
C ALA A 477 3.43 -0.49 -12.76
N PRO A 478 3.79 0.03 -11.57
CA PRO A 478 3.25 -0.40 -10.29
C PRO A 478 1.76 -0.04 -10.18
N LEU A 479 0.98 -0.84 -9.45
CA LEU A 479 -0.46 -0.65 -9.27
C LEU A 479 -0.84 0.57 -8.44
N GLY A 480 0.09 1.12 -7.66
CA GLY A 480 -0.08 2.39 -6.95
C GLY A 480 0.45 3.62 -7.70
N CYS A 481 0.91 3.46 -8.94
CA CYS A 481 1.66 4.48 -9.67
C CYS A 481 2.82 5.08 -8.84
N ALA A 482 3.48 4.25 -8.02
CA ALA A 482 4.59 4.64 -7.17
C ALA A 482 5.85 3.85 -7.55
N TRP A 483 6.83 4.55 -8.10
CA TRP A 483 8.13 4.01 -8.51
C TRP A 483 9.21 4.45 -7.53
N GLU A 484 10.07 3.53 -7.13
CA GLU A 484 11.19 3.78 -6.23
C GLU A 484 12.47 3.13 -6.77
N GLY A 485 13.61 3.79 -6.58
CA GLY A 485 14.91 3.26 -6.94
C GLY A 485 16.03 4.30 -6.81
N GLY A 486 17.21 3.85 -6.38
CA GLY A 486 18.39 4.73 -6.30
C GLY A 486 18.23 5.94 -5.36
N GLY A 487 17.45 5.82 -4.29
CA GLY A 487 17.16 6.92 -3.35
C GLY A 487 16.20 7.98 -3.90
N VAL A 488 15.49 7.68 -4.99
CA VAL A 488 14.50 8.54 -5.62
C VAL A 488 13.14 7.82 -5.64
N TYR A 489 12.07 8.59 -5.47
CA TYR A 489 10.70 8.12 -5.64
C TYR A 489 9.90 9.04 -6.56
N LEU A 490 8.95 8.45 -7.27
CA LEU A 490 7.91 9.14 -8.04
C LEU A 490 6.58 8.47 -7.70
N SER A 491 5.58 9.26 -7.33
CA SER A 491 4.20 8.82 -7.21
C SER A 491 3.31 9.70 -8.08
N ALA A 492 2.37 9.10 -8.80
CA ALA A 492 1.45 9.80 -9.70
C ALA A 492 0.01 9.33 -9.47
N GLY A 493 -0.84 10.19 -8.91
CA GLY A 493 -2.27 9.95 -8.76
C GLY A 493 -3.09 10.82 -9.72
N ALA A 494 -4.24 10.34 -10.16
CA ALA A 494 -5.23 11.20 -10.80
C ALA A 494 -6.64 10.80 -10.43
N THR A 495 -7.50 11.80 -10.22
CA THR A 495 -8.90 11.63 -9.87
C THR A 495 -9.76 12.40 -10.86
N ALA A 496 -10.58 11.68 -11.61
CA ALA A 496 -11.60 12.28 -12.47
C ALA A 496 -12.92 12.37 -11.70
N PHE A 497 -13.45 13.59 -11.56
CA PHE A 497 -14.66 13.85 -10.80
C PHE A 497 -15.89 13.76 -11.69
N ALA A 498 -16.79 12.85 -11.35
CA ALA A 498 -18.09 12.72 -11.97
C ALA A 498 -19.04 13.85 -11.56
N PRO A 499 -19.86 14.40 -12.47
CA PRO A 499 -21.03 15.20 -12.11
C PRO A 499 -21.90 14.50 -11.05
N GLY A 500 -22.32 15.22 -10.02
CA GLY A 500 -23.00 14.62 -8.86
C GLY A 500 -24.08 15.50 -8.25
N THR A 501 -25.13 14.85 -7.72
CA THR A 501 -26.20 15.48 -6.93
C THR A 501 -25.94 15.46 -5.43
N THR A 502 -24.97 14.67 -4.97
CA THR A 502 -24.79 14.38 -3.55
C THR A 502 -23.40 14.82 -3.14
N ASP A 503 -23.32 15.65 -2.10
CA ASP A 503 -22.06 16.03 -1.51
C ASP A 503 -21.46 14.78 -0.83
N PRO A 504 -20.26 14.31 -1.24
CA PRO A 504 -19.70 13.07 -0.72
C PRO A 504 -19.37 13.14 0.77
N VAL A 505 -19.15 14.35 1.31
CA VAL A 505 -18.79 14.57 2.72
C VAL A 505 -20.04 14.61 3.60
N THR A 506 -21.14 15.18 3.10
CA THR A 506 -22.35 15.39 3.93
C THR A 506 -23.50 14.44 3.62
N GLY A 507 -23.48 13.76 2.47
CA GLY A 507 -24.55 12.89 2.01
C GLY A 507 -25.87 13.61 1.68
N GLU A 508 -25.91 14.94 1.77
CA GLU A 508 -27.10 15.71 1.43
C GLU A 508 -27.28 15.80 -0.10
N GLU A 509 -28.53 15.67 -0.57
CA GLU A 509 -28.92 16.01 -1.93
C GLU A 509 -28.68 17.51 -2.15
N GLY A 510 -27.50 17.84 -2.68
CA GLY A 510 -27.08 19.18 -3.06
C GLY A 510 -27.54 19.57 -4.47
N GLU A 511 -27.29 20.83 -4.83
CA GLU A 511 -27.40 21.27 -6.21
C GLU A 511 -26.44 20.42 -7.07
N ARG A 512 -26.92 19.96 -8.24
CA ARG A 512 -26.08 19.25 -9.22
C ARG A 512 -24.87 20.11 -9.56
N ARG A 513 -23.70 19.68 -9.11
CA ARG A 513 -22.42 20.26 -9.52
C ARG A 513 -21.89 19.48 -10.72
N SER A 514 -21.31 20.21 -11.67
CA SER A 514 -20.53 19.60 -12.75
C SER A 514 -19.31 18.87 -12.20
N GLY A 515 -18.72 17.96 -12.98
CA GLY A 515 -17.47 17.30 -12.64
C GLY A 515 -16.35 18.32 -12.36
N ALA A 516 -16.23 19.32 -13.23
CA ALA A 516 -15.27 20.42 -13.08
C ALA A 516 -15.43 21.22 -11.77
N GLU A 517 -16.65 21.54 -11.34
CA GLU A 517 -16.89 22.23 -10.07
C GLU A 517 -16.53 21.36 -8.85
N ARG A 518 -16.75 20.04 -8.93
CA ARG A 518 -16.32 19.11 -7.88
C ARG A 518 -14.81 18.98 -7.83
N ALA A 519 -14.17 18.80 -8.98
CA ALA A 519 -12.71 18.79 -9.13
C ALA A 519 -12.09 20.06 -8.53
N ARG A 520 -12.67 21.22 -8.83
CA ARG A 520 -12.27 22.51 -8.23
C ARG A 520 -12.45 22.51 -6.72
N THR A 521 -13.56 22.00 -6.19
CA THR A 521 -13.79 21.93 -4.74
C THR A 521 -12.74 21.06 -4.06
N ALA A 522 -12.44 19.88 -4.63
CA ALA A 522 -11.40 18.98 -4.13
C ALA A 522 -10.01 19.63 -4.16
N PHE A 523 -9.67 20.29 -5.27
CA PHE A 523 -8.45 21.07 -5.42
C PHE A 523 -8.34 22.21 -4.38
N GLU A 524 -9.44 22.95 -4.14
CA GLU A 524 -9.48 24.00 -3.11
C GLU A 524 -9.31 23.43 -1.69
N GLY A 525 -9.78 22.22 -1.43
CA GLY A 525 -9.55 21.48 -0.18
C GLY A 525 -8.06 21.18 0.04
N LEU A 526 -7.42 20.53 -0.93
CA LEU A 526 -5.97 20.27 -0.92
C LEU A 526 -5.16 21.56 -0.71
N ARG A 527 -5.54 22.63 -1.42
CA ARG A 527 -4.93 23.95 -1.28
C ARG A 527 -5.06 24.51 0.14
N SER A 528 -6.18 24.31 0.81
CA SER A 528 -6.40 24.84 2.17
C SER A 528 -5.66 24.08 3.26
N ASP A 529 -5.31 22.81 3.02
CA ASP A 529 -4.64 21.95 3.99
C ASP A 529 -3.11 22.15 4.03
N GLY A 530 -2.53 22.73 2.97
CA GLY A 530 -1.07 22.86 2.82
C GLY A 530 -0.55 24.27 2.53
N ALA A 531 0.76 24.44 2.62
CA ALA A 531 1.48 25.67 2.28
C ALA A 531 1.78 25.75 0.76
N TYR A 532 0.75 25.57 -0.06
CA TYR A 532 0.86 25.53 -1.51
C TYR A 532 1.07 26.91 -2.13
N SER A 533 1.89 26.97 -3.20
CA SER A 533 2.05 28.14 -4.08
C SER A 533 1.31 27.92 -5.40
N GLU A 534 0.62 28.94 -5.90
CA GLU A 534 -0.07 28.87 -7.21
C GLU A 534 0.94 28.90 -8.37
N VAL A 535 0.75 28.00 -9.35
CA VAL A 535 1.57 27.92 -10.56
C VAL A 535 0.75 28.44 -11.75
N ALA A 536 1.17 29.56 -12.34
CA ALA A 536 0.47 30.16 -13.46
C ALA A 536 0.77 29.43 -14.78
N GLY A 537 -0.27 29.15 -15.57
CA GLY A 537 -0.14 28.62 -16.93
C GLY A 537 -0.04 27.10 -17.05
N LEU A 538 -0.21 26.37 -15.95
CA LEU A 538 -0.22 24.91 -15.93
C LEU A 538 -1.65 24.40 -15.65
N GLY A 539 -2.27 23.77 -16.65
CA GLY A 539 -3.68 23.37 -16.61
C GLY A 539 -4.64 24.57 -16.43
N ASP A 540 -5.85 24.30 -15.94
CA ASP A 540 -6.78 25.35 -15.52
C ASP A 540 -6.32 26.00 -14.19
N GLU A 541 -5.89 25.17 -13.24
CA GLU A 541 -5.40 25.57 -11.92
C GLU A 541 -4.28 24.62 -11.49
N ALA A 542 -3.18 25.14 -10.96
CA ALA A 542 -2.11 24.32 -10.42
C ALA A 542 -1.54 24.90 -9.14
N ILE A 543 -1.18 24.01 -8.22
CA ILE A 543 -0.51 24.34 -6.96
C ILE A 543 0.70 23.44 -6.77
N VAL A 544 1.74 23.99 -6.15
CA VAL A 544 2.98 23.25 -5.87
C VAL A 544 3.44 23.50 -4.44
N VAL A 545 3.97 22.45 -3.81
CA VAL A 545 4.85 22.55 -2.66
C VAL A 545 6.20 21.98 -3.06
N THR A 546 7.25 22.72 -2.76
CA THR A 546 8.64 22.30 -2.98
C THR A 546 9.36 22.39 -1.65
N SER A 547 9.95 21.28 -1.21
CA SER A 547 10.84 21.24 -0.07
C SER A 547 12.22 20.84 -0.54
N GLU A 548 13.23 21.56 -0.07
CA GLU A 548 14.63 21.22 -0.29
C GLU A 548 15.37 21.46 1.01
N THR A 549 16.11 20.46 1.45
CA THR A 549 16.91 20.54 2.66
C THR A 549 18.29 20.00 2.40
N VAL A 550 19.27 20.66 3.01
CA VAL A 550 20.68 20.28 2.94
C VAL A 550 21.20 20.15 4.37
N GLY A 551 21.55 18.93 4.77
CA GLY A 551 22.16 18.64 6.06
C GLY A 551 21.30 17.78 6.98
N ALA A 552 21.97 17.16 7.96
CA ALA A 552 21.34 16.32 8.99
C ALA A 552 20.15 17.00 9.71
N PRO A 553 19.00 16.31 9.86
CA PRO A 553 17.80 16.84 10.51
C PRO A 553 17.99 17.09 12.02
N ALA A 554 18.98 16.46 12.67
CA ALA A 554 19.26 16.64 14.10
C ALA A 554 20.75 16.94 14.42
N HIS A 555 20.97 17.78 15.46
CA HIS A 555 22.31 18.17 15.94
C HIS A 555 23.17 16.98 16.43
N ASP A 556 22.57 15.85 16.81
CA ASP A 556 23.30 14.66 17.28
C ASP A 556 23.83 13.75 16.14
N GLU A 557 23.55 14.10 14.88
CA GLU A 557 23.77 13.25 13.68
C GLU A 557 24.91 13.70 12.77
N LEU A 558 25.82 14.61 13.17
CA LEU A 558 27.06 14.86 12.38
C LEU A 558 27.99 13.63 12.25
N ARG A 559 27.54 12.47 12.75
CA ARG A 559 28.19 11.15 12.69
C ARG A 559 27.92 10.43 11.38
N THR A 560 26.85 10.76 10.70
CA THR A 560 26.50 10.23 9.37
C THR A 560 26.80 11.31 8.31
N PRO A 561 27.08 10.90 7.06
CA PRO A 561 27.06 11.81 5.93
C PRO A 561 25.74 12.61 5.92
N PRO A 562 25.77 13.91 5.55
CA PRO A 562 24.61 14.76 5.66
C PRO A 562 23.50 14.27 4.74
N VAL A 563 22.36 13.87 5.31
CA VAL A 563 21.17 13.60 4.51
C VAL A 563 20.71 14.90 3.89
N SER A 564 20.38 14.85 2.63
CA SER A 564 19.87 15.99 1.90
C SER A 564 18.71 15.48 1.07
N SER A 565 17.57 16.17 1.18
CA SER A 565 16.33 15.74 0.55
C SER A 565 15.74 16.87 -0.27
N ALA A 566 15.10 16.49 -1.36
CA ALA A 566 14.31 17.39 -2.18
C ALA A 566 13.01 16.67 -2.52
N ALA A 567 11.89 17.36 -2.41
CA ALA A 567 10.59 16.83 -2.78
C ALA A 567 9.75 17.92 -3.44
N VAL A 568 8.94 17.49 -4.40
CA VAL A 568 7.99 18.30 -5.15
C VAL A 568 6.65 17.58 -5.11
N GLU A 569 5.65 18.27 -4.59
CA GLU A 569 4.25 17.86 -4.69
C GLU A 569 3.55 18.86 -5.62
N LEU A 570 3.15 18.40 -6.79
CA LEU A 570 2.48 19.16 -7.83
C LEU A 570 1.06 18.65 -7.98
N VAL A 571 0.07 19.53 -7.80
CA VAL A 571 -1.33 19.21 -8.09
C VAL A 571 -1.81 20.10 -9.23
N VAL A 572 -2.33 19.47 -10.29
CA VAL A 572 -2.85 20.14 -11.49
C VAL A 572 -4.32 19.77 -11.67
N ARG A 573 -5.19 20.76 -11.85
CA ARG A 573 -6.57 20.57 -12.28
C ARG A 573 -6.71 20.95 -13.75
N GLU A 574 -7.32 20.08 -14.53
CA GLU A 574 -7.69 20.31 -15.93
C GLU A 574 -9.11 19.81 -16.16
N GLY A 575 -10.06 20.71 -16.40
CA GLY A 575 -11.48 20.36 -16.49
C GLY A 575 -11.97 19.68 -15.21
N ASN A 576 -12.47 18.45 -15.34
CA ASN A 576 -12.95 17.61 -14.24
C ASN A 576 -11.89 16.64 -13.68
N LEU A 577 -10.64 16.72 -14.12
CA LEU A 577 -9.54 15.90 -13.65
C LEU A 577 -8.66 16.68 -12.66
N VAL A 578 -8.23 16.02 -11.59
CA VAL A 578 -7.17 16.48 -10.68
C VAL A 578 -6.04 15.45 -10.70
N VAL A 579 -4.84 15.87 -11.09
CA VAL A 579 -3.63 15.05 -11.11
C VAL A 579 -2.73 15.51 -9.98
N ALA A 580 -2.25 14.59 -9.15
CA ALA A 580 -1.32 14.83 -8.06
C ALA A 580 -0.04 14.04 -8.31
N ILE A 581 1.09 14.73 -8.41
CA ILE A 581 2.41 14.14 -8.61
C ILE A 581 3.26 14.45 -7.40
N SER A 582 3.84 13.42 -6.80
CA SER A 582 4.83 13.55 -5.73
C SER A 582 6.14 12.96 -6.20
N VAL A 583 7.18 13.77 -6.30
CA VAL A 583 8.53 13.32 -6.68
C VAL A 583 9.48 13.72 -5.57
N GLY A 584 10.37 12.83 -5.18
CA GLY A 584 11.38 13.20 -4.21
C GLY A 584 12.64 12.37 -4.30
N SER A 585 13.67 12.88 -3.65
CA SER A 585 14.94 12.19 -3.46
C SER A 585 15.36 12.30 -2.00
N GLY A 586 15.92 11.22 -1.45
CA GLY A 586 16.18 11.08 -0.02
C GLY A 586 15.10 10.25 0.66
N GLU A 587 14.88 10.48 1.97
CA GLU A 587 13.87 9.77 2.74
C GLU A 587 12.50 9.86 2.07
N THR A 588 11.90 8.70 1.78
CA THR A 588 10.47 8.63 1.51
C THR A 588 9.75 9.17 2.75
N PRO A 589 8.72 10.02 2.61
CA PRO A 589 7.92 10.50 3.75
C PRO A 589 7.19 9.38 4.53
N SER A 590 7.40 8.11 4.19
CA SER A 590 6.83 6.96 4.88
C SER A 590 7.33 6.91 6.32
N MET A 591 6.38 6.95 7.25
CA MET A 591 6.57 7.27 8.66
C MET A 591 7.48 6.33 9.49
N PHE A 592 8.06 5.24 8.98
CA PHE A 592 8.71 4.25 9.86
C PHE A 592 9.92 3.50 9.25
N THR A 593 11.01 3.51 10.04
CA THR A 593 11.90 2.38 10.42
C THR A 593 13.15 1.95 9.64
N SER A 594 13.77 2.76 8.78
CA SER A 594 15.19 2.49 8.44
C SER A 594 16.05 3.75 8.45
N PRO A 595 17.27 3.71 9.04
CA PRO A 595 18.18 4.83 8.99
C PRO A 595 18.60 5.12 7.54
N PRO A 596 18.82 6.40 7.20
CA PRO A 596 18.99 6.87 5.83
C PRO A 596 20.32 6.42 5.21
N GLU A 597 20.26 5.87 4.00
CA GLU A 597 21.46 5.61 3.18
C GLU A 597 21.69 6.64 2.06
N SER A 598 20.85 7.67 1.88
CA SER A 598 20.94 8.50 0.65
C SER A 598 21.37 9.95 0.85
N LEU A 599 22.36 10.33 0.03
CA LEU A 599 22.82 11.69 -0.29
C LEU A 599 22.01 12.20 -1.50
N LEU A 600 21.91 13.52 -1.75
CA LEU A 600 21.10 14.11 -2.84
C LEU A 600 21.55 13.57 -4.22
N PRO A 601 20.74 12.74 -4.91
CA PRO A 601 21.04 12.32 -6.27
C PRO A 601 20.51 13.33 -7.32
N VAL A 602 19.54 14.19 -6.97
CA VAL A 602 18.82 15.05 -7.92
C VAL A 602 18.53 16.43 -7.33
N SER A 603 18.73 17.51 -8.10
CA SER A 603 18.35 18.87 -7.68
C SER A 603 16.84 19.08 -7.70
N GLY A 604 16.28 19.88 -6.80
CA GLY A 604 14.82 20.02 -6.82
C GLY A 604 14.31 20.84 -8.01
N ALA A 605 15.12 21.68 -8.66
CA ALA A 605 14.74 22.24 -9.98
C ALA A 605 14.59 21.15 -11.06
N ARG A 606 15.38 20.08 -10.97
CA ARG A 606 15.22 18.90 -11.82
C ARG A 606 14.01 18.06 -11.41
N LEU A 607 13.73 17.90 -10.11
CA LEU A 607 12.49 17.27 -9.65
C LEU A 607 11.24 18.02 -10.11
N GLU A 608 11.24 19.37 -10.10
CA GLU A 608 10.11 20.16 -10.62
C GLU A 608 9.87 19.91 -12.11
N GLN A 609 10.92 19.79 -12.92
CA GLN A 609 10.79 19.42 -14.34
C GLN A 609 10.16 18.05 -14.53
N ILE A 610 10.59 17.10 -13.71
CA ILE A 610 10.10 15.73 -13.79
C ILE A 610 8.64 15.67 -13.35
N ALA A 611 8.28 16.40 -12.29
CA ALA A 611 6.89 16.53 -11.85
C ALA A 611 5.99 17.08 -12.97
N ILE A 612 6.43 18.12 -13.69
CA ILE A 612 5.69 18.66 -14.84
C ILE A 612 5.51 17.60 -15.93
N ARG A 613 6.56 16.85 -16.29
CA ARG A 613 6.48 15.83 -17.34
C ARG A 613 5.59 14.65 -16.94
N ALA A 614 5.72 14.17 -15.71
CA ALA A 614 4.86 13.12 -15.19
C ALA A 614 3.38 13.57 -15.17
N ALA A 615 3.10 14.83 -14.79
CA ALA A 615 1.76 15.40 -14.88
C ALA A 615 1.25 15.46 -16.33
N ASP A 616 2.11 15.89 -17.27
CA ASP A 616 1.79 15.95 -18.70
C ASP A 616 1.48 14.56 -19.28
N ASP A 617 2.33 13.57 -19.00
CA ASP A 617 2.16 12.17 -19.40
C ASP A 617 0.79 11.63 -18.94
N VAL A 618 0.44 11.85 -17.66
CA VAL A 618 -0.84 11.42 -17.07
C VAL A 618 -2.04 12.16 -17.66
N LEU A 619 -1.92 13.48 -17.88
CA LEU A 619 -2.99 14.30 -18.48
C LEU A 619 -3.28 13.89 -19.92
N VAL A 620 -2.24 13.77 -20.75
CA VAL A 620 -2.37 13.34 -22.16
C VAL A 620 -2.98 11.96 -22.25
N ALA A 621 -2.57 11.04 -21.38
CA ALA A 621 -3.14 9.70 -21.29
C ALA A 621 -4.62 9.69 -20.92
N ALA A 622 -5.03 10.56 -20.00
CA ALA A 622 -6.42 10.76 -19.63
C ALA A 622 -7.24 11.46 -20.74
N GLY A 623 -6.62 11.82 -21.86
CA GLY A 623 -7.26 12.50 -22.99
C GLY A 623 -7.36 14.02 -22.84
N ALA A 624 -6.70 14.60 -21.83
CA ALA A 624 -6.56 16.04 -21.69
C ALA A 624 -5.50 16.60 -22.66
N GLY A 625 -5.48 17.93 -22.82
CA GLY A 625 -4.44 18.61 -23.61
C GLY A 625 -3.07 18.56 -22.92
N PRO A 626 -1.96 18.65 -23.67
CA PRO A 626 -0.64 18.72 -23.07
C PRO A 626 -0.45 20.05 -22.32
N LEU A 627 0.37 20.01 -21.28
CA LEU A 627 0.76 21.16 -20.47
C LEU A 627 1.72 22.07 -21.25
N ASP A 628 1.52 23.39 -21.17
CA ASP A 628 2.46 24.38 -21.69
C ASP A 628 3.62 24.57 -20.68
N ALA A 629 4.50 23.58 -20.64
CA ALA A 629 5.62 23.56 -19.71
C ALA A 629 6.67 24.62 -20.09
N PRO A 630 7.12 25.48 -19.14
CA PRO A 630 8.19 26.42 -19.42
C PRO A 630 9.48 25.68 -19.78
N ALA A 631 10.16 26.12 -20.84
CA ALA A 631 11.47 25.60 -21.21
C ALA A 631 12.46 25.90 -20.08
N VAL A 632 13.12 24.87 -19.56
CA VAL A 632 14.12 25.06 -18.50
C VAL A 632 15.50 25.22 -19.10
N GLU A 633 16.24 26.20 -18.60
CA GLU A 633 17.62 26.40 -18.97
C GLU A 633 18.47 25.21 -18.53
N GLY A 634 19.40 24.81 -19.39
CA GLY A 634 20.36 23.76 -19.08
C GLY A 634 21.22 24.13 -17.88
N PRO A 635 21.76 23.13 -17.17
CA PRO A 635 22.67 23.36 -16.05
C PRO A 635 23.90 24.17 -16.51
N THR A 636 24.39 25.06 -15.66
CA THR A 636 25.69 25.72 -15.89
C THR A 636 26.85 24.81 -15.47
N GLY A 637 26.55 23.79 -14.66
CA GLY A 637 27.46 22.73 -14.23
C GLY A 637 28.12 23.06 -12.91
N VAL A 638 28.30 22.04 -12.06
CA VAL A 638 29.08 22.14 -10.82
C VAL A 638 30.50 21.60 -11.01
N PRO A 639 31.48 22.06 -10.21
CA PRO A 639 32.83 21.48 -10.24
C PRO A 639 32.80 19.99 -9.89
N ASP A 640 33.71 19.22 -10.49
CA ASP A 640 33.96 17.82 -10.13
C ASP A 640 34.57 17.76 -8.72
N VAL A 641 33.74 17.48 -7.70
CA VAL A 641 34.17 17.51 -6.30
C VAL A 641 35.28 16.50 -6.03
N CYS A 642 35.16 15.26 -6.55
CA CYS A 642 36.16 14.22 -6.35
C CYS A 642 37.48 14.53 -7.08
N GLY A 643 37.42 15.19 -8.24
CA GLY A 643 38.60 15.64 -8.97
C GLY A 643 39.26 16.92 -8.40
N THR A 644 38.48 17.74 -7.69
CA THR A 644 38.94 19.03 -7.15
C THR A 644 39.58 18.88 -5.78
N ILE A 645 39.01 18.04 -4.90
CA ILE A 645 39.44 17.93 -3.51
C ILE A 645 40.39 16.75 -3.33
N THR A 646 41.53 17.01 -2.69
CA THR A 646 42.43 15.97 -2.19
C THR A 646 42.39 15.95 -0.68
N VAL A 647 42.23 14.76 -0.10
CA VAL A 647 42.22 14.52 1.34
C VAL A 647 43.40 13.62 1.69
N GLU A 648 44.30 14.06 2.58
CA GLU A 648 45.46 13.25 2.96
C GLU A 648 45.03 12.08 3.86
N GLY A 649 45.49 10.87 3.53
CA GLY A 649 45.32 9.69 4.40
C GLY A 649 43.93 9.05 4.39
N LEU A 650 43.02 9.54 3.56
CA LEU A 650 41.73 8.91 3.28
C LEU A 650 41.66 8.61 1.78
N ASP A 651 41.31 7.39 1.43
CA ASP A 651 41.01 7.05 0.04
C ASP A 651 39.62 7.60 -0.29
N ALA A 652 39.49 8.17 -1.49
CA ALA A 652 38.17 8.48 -2.01
C ALA A 652 37.42 7.15 -2.17
N ALA A 653 36.16 7.09 -1.75
CA ALA A 653 35.25 6.04 -2.14
C ALA A 653 34.42 6.55 -3.34
N PRO A 654 34.96 6.53 -4.58
CA PRO A 654 34.28 7.08 -5.75
C PRO A 654 32.97 6.35 -6.07
N ASP A 655 32.80 5.12 -5.59
CA ASP A 655 31.67 4.25 -5.93
C ASP A 655 30.46 4.35 -4.97
N ALA A 656 30.58 5.00 -3.81
CA ALA A 656 29.44 5.07 -2.87
C ALA A 656 28.38 6.11 -3.26
N LEU A 657 28.69 7.01 -4.20
CA LEU A 657 27.86 8.17 -4.53
C LEU A 657 27.43 8.22 -5.99
N ALA A 658 27.54 7.07 -6.66
CA ALA A 658 27.33 6.85 -8.09
C ALA A 658 26.78 8.10 -8.78
N SER A 659 27.70 8.88 -9.36
CA SER A 659 27.44 10.02 -10.24
C SER A 659 26.13 9.83 -11.01
N GLY A 660 25.03 10.29 -10.43
CA GLY A 660 23.69 9.83 -10.74
C GLY A 660 22.93 10.91 -11.47
N THR A 661 23.00 10.90 -12.79
CA THR A 661 22.11 11.59 -13.75
C THR A 661 22.02 13.14 -13.74
N ASP A 662 22.12 13.83 -12.60
CA ASP A 662 21.99 15.30 -12.56
C ASP A 662 23.34 16.02 -12.55
N PRO A 663 23.76 16.67 -13.65
CA PRO A 663 25.02 17.43 -13.71
C PRO A 663 25.05 18.68 -12.81
N ARG A 664 23.96 18.97 -12.08
CA ARG A 664 23.88 20.02 -11.06
C ARG A 664 24.35 19.59 -9.68
N VAL A 665 24.56 18.30 -9.46
CA VAL A 665 25.00 17.76 -8.18
C VAL A 665 26.30 16.99 -8.38
N SER A 666 27.29 17.31 -7.56
CA SER A 666 28.53 16.54 -7.46
C SER A 666 28.86 16.38 -5.99
N ALA A 667 29.14 15.15 -5.57
CA ALA A 667 29.46 14.83 -4.19
C ALA A 667 30.58 13.79 -4.12
N CYS A 668 31.35 13.82 -3.03
CA CYS A 668 32.42 12.87 -2.78
C CYS A 668 32.49 12.55 -1.28
N LEU A 669 32.73 11.28 -0.95
CA LEU A 669 32.96 10.78 0.40
C LEU A 669 34.35 10.13 0.47
N TRP A 670 35.15 10.56 1.42
CA TRP A 670 36.44 9.95 1.76
C TRP A 670 36.33 9.37 3.17
N GLN A 671 36.67 8.09 3.31
CA GLN A 671 36.59 7.37 4.58
C GLN A 671 37.77 6.40 4.70
N GLY A 672 38.21 6.12 5.92
CA GLY A 672 39.33 5.18 6.16
C GLY A 672 38.88 3.72 6.07
N ASP A 673 39.84 2.82 5.80
CA ASP A 673 39.62 1.36 5.61
C ASP A 673 39.04 0.62 6.83
N ASP A 674 39.02 1.21 8.02
CA ASP A 674 38.46 0.58 9.21
C ASP A 674 36.92 0.66 9.16
N GLU A 675 36.26 -0.49 8.89
CA GLU A 675 34.80 -0.71 8.82
C GLU A 675 34.01 -0.32 10.08
N VAL A 676 34.69 0.03 11.18
CA VAL A 676 34.01 0.51 12.38
C VAL A 676 33.64 1.97 12.17
N ALA A 677 32.37 2.37 12.42
CA ALA A 677 31.82 3.75 12.39
C ALA A 677 32.54 4.82 13.28
N ARG A 678 33.75 4.47 13.74
CA ARG A 678 34.72 5.26 14.49
C ARG A 678 35.87 5.74 13.60
N SER A 679 35.87 5.54 12.28
CA SER A 679 36.84 6.21 11.42
C SER A 679 36.40 7.66 11.15
N GLY A 680 37.37 8.58 11.06
CA GLY A 680 37.12 9.92 10.54
C GLY A 680 36.67 9.87 9.09
N PHE A 681 35.88 10.85 8.65
CA PHE A 681 35.43 10.97 7.27
C PHE A 681 35.45 12.41 6.80
N VAL A 682 35.54 12.58 5.48
CA VAL A 682 35.32 13.85 4.80
C VAL A 682 34.20 13.63 3.78
N TYR A 683 33.20 14.50 3.83
CA TYR A 683 32.14 14.57 2.83
C TYR A 683 32.16 15.97 2.21
N ALA A 684 32.10 16.05 0.90
CA ALA A 684 31.97 17.32 0.20
C ALA A 684 30.93 17.20 -0.91
N ALA A 685 30.17 18.28 -1.13
CA ALA A 685 29.21 18.37 -2.22
C ALA A 685 29.09 19.80 -2.77
N ALA A 686 28.81 19.89 -4.06
CA ALA A 686 28.45 21.09 -4.78
C ALA A 686 27.08 20.90 -5.43
N TYR A 687 26.20 21.86 -5.21
CA TYR A 687 24.80 21.84 -5.59
C TYR A 687 24.44 23.11 -6.35
N GLU A 688 24.14 23.00 -7.64
CA GLU A 688 23.56 24.10 -8.43
C GLU A 688 22.04 24.03 -8.32
N ALA A 689 21.43 25.02 -7.66
CA ALA A 689 20.00 25.01 -7.36
C ALA A 689 19.14 25.11 -8.64
N GLY A 690 19.59 25.89 -9.62
CA GLY A 690 18.85 26.16 -10.87
C GLY A 690 17.53 26.94 -10.66
N PRO A 691 16.97 27.55 -11.72
CA PRO A 691 15.68 28.21 -11.63
C PRO A 691 14.55 27.19 -11.43
N GLY A 692 13.56 27.52 -10.61
CA GLY A 692 12.39 26.67 -10.37
C GLY A 692 11.28 26.92 -11.39
N PRO A 693 11.02 26.01 -12.35
CA PRO A 693 9.95 26.20 -13.34
C PRO A 693 8.54 26.27 -12.72
N LEU A 694 8.31 25.61 -11.58
CA LEU A 694 7.03 25.62 -10.86
C LEU A 694 6.98 26.74 -9.82
N SER A 695 8.04 26.86 -9.00
CA SER A 695 8.09 27.85 -7.92
C SER A 695 8.29 29.29 -8.42
N GLY A 696 8.76 29.47 -9.66
CA GLY A 696 9.11 30.77 -10.23
C GLY A 696 10.34 31.42 -9.58
N MET A 697 11.02 30.71 -8.67
CA MET A 697 12.22 31.20 -8.00
C MET A 697 13.38 31.30 -8.99
N THR A 698 14.16 32.37 -8.87
CA THR A 698 15.45 32.43 -9.56
C THR A 698 16.41 31.41 -8.95
N ALA A 699 17.44 31.01 -9.70
CA ALA A 699 18.44 30.06 -9.21
C ALA A 699 19.15 30.56 -7.94
N ALA A 700 19.40 31.86 -7.84
CA ALA A 700 19.99 32.48 -6.65
C ALA A 700 19.03 32.49 -5.45
N ASP A 701 17.75 32.81 -5.67
CA ASP A 701 16.75 32.81 -4.59
C ASP A 701 16.52 31.39 -4.05
N ARG A 702 16.51 30.38 -4.93
CA ARG A 702 16.39 28.97 -4.54
C ARG A 702 17.62 28.53 -3.74
N ALA A 703 18.83 28.82 -4.22
CA ALA A 703 20.05 28.53 -3.47
C ALA A 703 20.06 29.21 -2.10
N ALA A 704 19.54 30.44 -1.98
CA ALA A 704 19.38 31.13 -0.71
C ALA A 704 18.36 30.44 0.21
N ALA A 705 17.26 29.92 -0.33
CA ALA A 705 16.28 29.14 0.44
C ALA A 705 16.89 27.82 0.97
N VAL A 706 17.59 27.07 0.12
CA VAL A 706 18.31 25.84 0.49
C VAL A 706 19.34 26.12 1.58
N TYR A 707 20.18 27.14 1.37
CA TYR A 707 21.15 27.60 2.36
C TYR A 707 20.48 27.96 3.69
N GLY A 708 19.34 28.65 3.65
CA GLY A 708 18.58 29.06 4.82
C GLY A 708 17.99 27.90 5.65
N THR A 709 17.96 26.67 5.13
CA THR A 709 17.59 25.48 5.91
C THR A 709 18.71 25.01 6.84
N SER A 710 19.96 25.37 6.53
CA SER A 710 21.11 25.06 7.37
C SER A 710 21.14 25.91 8.64
N ARG A 711 21.72 25.36 9.71
CA ARG A 711 21.94 26.06 10.98
C ARG A 711 23.44 26.18 11.22
N GLY A 712 23.86 27.29 11.82
CA GLY A 712 25.26 27.47 12.20
C GLY A 712 25.62 28.90 12.53
N GLU A 713 26.84 29.09 13.02
CA GLU A 713 27.40 30.42 13.23
C GLU A 713 27.83 31.01 11.89
N PRO A 714 27.59 32.31 11.61
CA PRO A 714 28.11 32.97 10.41
C PRO A 714 29.62 32.81 10.29
N LEU A 715 30.07 32.37 9.12
CA LEU A 715 31.47 32.21 8.74
C LEU A 715 31.77 33.11 7.53
N GLN A 716 32.99 33.61 7.45
CA GLN A 716 33.47 34.34 6.26
C GLN A 716 34.42 33.42 5.51
N ILE A 717 34.12 33.19 4.23
CA ILE A 717 34.84 32.30 3.32
C ILE A 717 35.08 33.06 2.03
N ASP A 718 36.29 32.98 1.48
CA ASP A 718 36.60 33.62 0.20
C ASP A 718 35.77 33.00 -0.94
N GLY A 719 35.06 33.85 -1.71
CA GLY A 719 34.22 33.41 -2.83
C GLY A 719 32.76 33.09 -2.47
N ALA A 720 32.40 33.08 -1.18
CA ALA A 720 31.01 32.91 -0.73
C ALA A 720 30.29 34.26 -0.61
N ASP A 721 29.00 34.29 -0.97
CA ASP A 721 28.09 35.37 -0.58
C ASP A 721 27.77 35.25 0.91
N GLU A 722 27.51 34.03 1.37
CA GLU A 722 27.09 33.68 2.72
C GLU A 722 27.67 32.31 3.10
N ALA A 723 28.10 32.15 4.35
CA ALA A 723 28.52 30.84 4.87
C ALA A 723 28.17 30.69 6.36
N HIS A 724 27.89 29.45 6.76
CA HIS A 724 27.69 29.06 8.15
C HIS A 724 28.61 27.90 8.51
N LEU A 725 29.02 27.88 9.78
CA LEU A 725 29.79 26.82 10.41
C LEU A 725 28.96 26.19 11.53
N GLU A 726 28.82 24.88 11.47
CA GLU A 726 28.28 24.08 12.56
C GLU A 726 29.38 23.20 13.14
N LEU A 727 29.40 23.12 14.48
CA LEU A 727 30.39 22.38 15.26
C LEU A 727 29.66 21.42 16.19
N SER A 728 30.09 20.15 16.23
CA SER A 728 29.62 19.17 17.21
C SER A 728 30.81 18.55 17.93
N PRO A 729 31.14 19.01 19.15
CA PRO A 729 32.17 18.38 19.96
C PRO A 729 31.65 17.11 20.65
N ARG A 730 32.43 16.02 20.66
CA ARG A 730 32.24 14.88 21.56
C ARG A 730 33.58 14.23 21.94
N SER A 731 34.02 14.47 23.17
CA SER A 731 35.15 13.80 23.84
C SER A 731 36.50 13.85 23.10
N TRP A 732 36.73 13.00 22.11
CA TRP A 732 37.96 12.95 21.29
C TRP A 732 37.66 13.02 19.79
N GLN A 733 36.39 13.25 19.44
CA GLN A 733 35.89 13.43 18.09
C GLN A 733 35.48 14.88 17.89
N GLY A 734 35.95 15.46 16.79
CA GLY A 734 35.49 16.74 16.29
C GLY A 734 34.70 16.51 15.02
N SER A 735 33.57 17.19 14.88
CA SER A 735 32.91 17.31 13.59
C SER A 735 32.62 18.77 13.31
N ALA A 736 32.94 19.18 12.09
CA ALA A 736 32.61 20.50 11.57
C ALA A 736 31.89 20.36 10.24
N ARG A 737 30.89 21.21 10.03
CA ARG A 737 30.18 21.33 8.77
C ARG A 737 30.17 22.77 8.34
N VAL A 738 30.65 23.03 7.13
CA VAL A 738 30.56 24.30 6.45
C VAL A 738 29.51 24.17 5.35
N VAL A 739 28.54 25.08 5.38
CA VAL A 739 27.59 25.28 4.27
C VAL A 739 27.82 26.69 3.76
N ALA A 740 28.12 26.84 2.48
CA ALA A 740 28.36 28.14 1.87
C ALA A 740 27.59 28.29 0.57
N ARG A 741 27.11 29.50 0.30
CA ARG A 741 26.40 29.86 -0.92
C ARG A 741 27.20 30.89 -1.70
N SER A 742 27.25 30.73 -3.02
CA SER A 742 27.75 31.74 -3.95
C SER A 742 26.81 31.77 -5.15
N GLY A 743 26.12 32.87 -5.41
CA GLY A 743 25.07 32.93 -6.43
C GLY A 743 24.02 31.82 -6.26
N ASP A 744 23.89 30.97 -7.27
CA ASP A 744 23.00 29.80 -7.39
C ASP A 744 23.65 28.46 -6.99
N VAL A 745 24.89 28.46 -6.49
CA VAL A 745 25.58 27.26 -6.03
C VAL A 745 25.67 27.25 -4.51
N VAL A 746 25.33 26.11 -3.92
CA VAL A 746 25.55 25.78 -2.51
C VAL A 746 26.64 24.72 -2.43
N VAL A 747 27.65 24.94 -1.60
CA VAL A 747 28.68 23.95 -1.29
C VAL A 747 28.53 23.50 0.16
N ILE A 748 28.79 22.22 0.38
CA ILE A 748 28.73 21.56 1.68
C ILE A 748 30.07 20.87 1.88
N ALA A 749 30.71 21.11 3.02
CA ALA A 749 31.89 20.38 3.44
C ALA A 749 31.69 19.93 4.88
N GLN A 750 31.63 18.63 5.11
CA GLN A 750 31.53 18.04 6.44
C GLN A 750 32.77 17.20 6.69
N VAL A 751 33.45 17.50 7.78
CA VAL A 751 34.66 16.81 8.19
C VAL A 751 34.47 16.31 9.61
N ARG A 752 34.78 15.03 9.80
CA ARG A 752 34.90 14.40 11.10
C ARG A 752 36.32 13.90 11.27
N THR A 753 37.02 14.43 12.26
CA THR A 753 38.36 13.97 12.64
C THR A 753 38.32 13.36 14.03
N GLU A 754 39.23 12.42 14.26
CA GLU A 754 39.45 11.83 15.58
C GLU A 754 40.87 12.14 16.06
N GLU A 755 41.00 12.46 17.33
CA GLU A 755 42.28 12.60 18.02
C GLU A 755 42.44 11.45 19.01
N ASP A 756 43.69 11.13 19.36
CA ASP A 756 43.97 10.14 20.39
C ASP A 756 43.40 10.63 21.74
N GLU A 757 42.55 9.82 22.38
CA GLU A 757 41.88 10.17 23.66
C GLU A 757 42.89 10.55 24.76
N ASP A 758 44.10 10.00 24.72
CA ASP A 758 45.17 10.31 25.69
C ASP A 758 45.85 11.67 25.43
N THR A 759 45.50 12.33 24.34
CA THR A 759 46.05 13.62 23.94
C THR A 759 45.40 14.76 24.74
N PRO A 760 46.17 15.62 25.45
CA PRO A 760 45.58 16.76 26.15
C PRO A 760 44.84 17.67 25.17
N ASP A 761 43.61 18.07 25.50
CA ASP A 761 42.78 18.90 24.64
C ASP A 761 42.43 18.22 23.29
N ALA A 762 42.34 16.88 23.26
CA ALA A 762 41.97 16.10 22.07
C ALA A 762 40.66 16.59 21.43
N GLU A 763 39.64 16.89 22.24
CA GLU A 763 38.35 17.45 21.78
C GLU A 763 38.55 18.75 20.97
N ASP A 764 39.25 19.72 21.57
CA ASP A 764 39.48 21.04 20.98
C ASP A 764 40.34 20.94 19.71
N ARG A 765 41.34 20.05 19.70
CA ARG A 765 42.19 19.82 18.52
C ARG A 765 41.42 19.16 17.39
N ALA A 766 40.63 18.12 17.68
CA ALA A 766 39.81 17.46 16.68
C ALA A 766 38.80 18.45 16.09
N LEU A 767 38.19 19.29 16.92
CA LEU A 767 37.22 20.29 16.47
C LEU A 767 37.87 21.38 15.60
N GLU A 768 39.03 21.89 16.00
CA GLU A 768 39.77 22.91 15.23
C GLU A 768 40.29 22.33 13.90
N HIS A 769 40.76 21.08 13.90
CA HIS A 769 41.18 20.38 12.68
C HIS A 769 39.99 20.19 11.72
N SER A 770 38.88 19.61 12.20
CA SER A 770 37.66 19.46 11.40
C SER A 770 37.19 20.79 10.83
N ARG A 771 37.20 21.86 11.64
CA ARG A 771 36.82 23.21 11.20
C ARG A 771 37.72 23.75 10.09
N ALA A 772 39.03 23.67 10.28
CA ALA A 772 40.00 24.18 9.32
C ALA A 772 39.88 23.44 7.99
N GLU A 773 39.72 22.12 8.04
CA GLU A 773 39.61 21.28 6.85
C GLU A 773 38.29 21.49 6.11
N ALA A 774 37.16 21.55 6.83
CA ALA A 774 35.86 21.84 6.22
C ALA A 774 35.84 23.23 5.54
N THR A 775 36.49 24.23 6.15
CA THR A 775 36.63 25.58 5.59
C THR A 775 37.48 25.55 4.32
N ARG A 776 38.64 24.89 4.35
CA ARG A 776 39.54 24.74 3.19
C ARG A 776 38.82 24.09 2.01
N ILE A 777 38.10 23.00 2.25
CA ILE A 777 37.35 22.28 1.21
C ILE A 777 36.28 23.18 0.58
N ALA A 778 35.52 23.93 1.39
CA ALA A 778 34.52 24.86 0.87
C ALA A 778 35.14 25.97 0.01
N GLU A 779 36.29 26.53 0.42
CA GLU A 779 37.04 27.54 -0.37
C GLU A 779 37.51 26.97 -1.72
N GLU A 780 38.04 25.75 -1.71
CA GLU A 780 38.52 25.08 -2.93
C GLU A 780 37.38 24.79 -3.92
N LEU A 781 36.22 24.33 -3.43
CA LEU A 781 35.04 24.11 -4.27
C LEU A 781 34.51 25.42 -4.88
N LEU A 782 34.47 26.49 -4.08
CA LEU A 782 34.03 27.80 -4.57
C LEU A 782 35.00 28.43 -5.57
N ALA A 783 36.30 28.17 -5.43
CA ALA A 783 37.33 28.66 -6.36
C ALA A 783 37.41 27.86 -7.68
N ALA A 784 36.96 26.60 -7.67
CA ALA A 784 36.92 25.73 -8.85
C ALA A 784 35.75 26.07 -9.80
N ARG A 785 34.75 26.77 -9.28
CA ARG A 785 33.64 27.34 -10.04
C ARG A 785 34.06 28.61 -10.78
#